data_AF-A0A3B0UWP5-F1
#
_entry.id   AF-A0A3B0UWP5-F1
#
_cell.length_a   1.000
_cell.length_b   1.000
_cell.length_c   1.000
_cell.angle_alpha   90.00
_cell.angle_beta   90.00
_cell.angle_gamma   90.00
#
_symmetry.space_group_name_H-M   'P 1'
#
loop_
_entity.id
_entity.type
_entity.pdbx_description
1 polymer ?
#
loop_
_entity_poly.entity_id
_entity_poly.type
_entity_poly.pdbx_seq_one_letter_code
_entity_poly.pdbx_strand_id
1 'polypeptide(L)'
;GHLLMLGDPTRNNIVVEEDLFSFNIIVETDEIPLNSLANSFDIIFNGDYLYNTLENEGNFRNIILTDEGFANDPVMADLETLVLYGSHSLQIGAGAEPLISGDDNIWSSATDRPGGLTLAAMGANGRVLAIGDIQFLTEPYYTVHDNGRFIAQIADFLAQPVQRDYTVADFPYFFAENIALVYTGSPDLGPGAFDEIINLQDSLRVADKEITLATSDSLSGDAIYLGLYNQADDVADLLANAGISLLIEPEILTADEQAELDAAEEESDDAAIEEDDAEADDGETADPDAEPNEEDEDEDEMEETTRLIQAGLGNVQMSGTALILLNESGGQRRLVVLAASTDGLESVIGRLLDLIPLDASYALADCLLQDNLALCPTDVADEEIEAELDTGGTSDADEETTDGDEETAEETVEPPLEETPPAAEIIATDQGIIGLGETVEGTLPADEKYRWTFQDGPAVIDITVTVDENLDAILELYDSDNILLETADSGFTGDGETIIGANIPDDNQYTIVMSDFFGNGGDFSLTVTESSELPVEDEGESGDVDGSDTTIFLFIDDDGEAIGSGFTSQDAFETLLGSDYSVTTWVTSLDGSLTEEVLETADLLIWDSGDYLNSDGFFDEDTVIILDYIDSGRPILITGSSPTIFGDIGLAALSDVAFTGDDATLLAGFAAGETLLLDDTYQVVSAGFILEDIQDDSTPFLLRGSGSEDSGNVIALASIDEFNADQQTILFMLPFSALPEEAQAILLNNMMAWFGFATS
;
A
#
# COMPACT_ATOMS: atom_id res chain seq x y z
N GLY A 1 1.61 23.21 17.31
CA GLY A 1 0.47 23.96 17.87
C GLY A 1 0.23 23.49 19.29
N HIS A 2 -1.01 23.61 19.77
CA HIS A 2 -1.53 22.83 20.90
C HIS A 2 -2.37 21.69 20.33
N LEU A 3 -2.34 20.52 20.97
CA LEU A 3 -3.06 19.32 20.56
C LEU A 3 -3.94 18.85 21.71
N LEU A 4 -5.19 18.51 21.40
CA LEU A 4 -6.10 17.82 22.31
C LEU A 4 -6.39 16.44 21.71
N MET A 5 -6.15 15.40 22.50
CA MET A 5 -6.47 14.01 22.18
C MET A 5 -7.57 13.56 23.13
N LEU A 6 -8.70 13.14 22.57
CA LEU A 6 -9.83 12.58 23.31
C LEU A 6 -10.09 11.19 22.75
N GLY A 7 -10.04 10.18 23.60
CA GLY A 7 -10.16 8.78 23.16
C GLY A 7 -11.29 8.05 23.85
N ASP A 8 -11.96 7.21 23.08
CA ASP A 8 -12.75 6.08 23.58
C ASP A 8 -12.18 4.82 22.90
N PRO A 9 -10.99 4.32 23.31
CA PRO A 9 -10.31 3.21 22.63
C PRO A 9 -11.12 1.92 22.53
N THR A 10 -12.18 1.75 23.34
CA THR A 10 -13.12 0.61 23.17
C THR A 10 -14.17 0.82 22.10
N ARG A 11 -14.25 2.03 21.55
CA ARG A 11 -15.06 2.34 20.38
C ARG A 11 -14.28 1.89 19.17
N ASN A 12 -14.89 1.01 18.40
CA ASN A 12 -14.32 0.50 17.18
C ASN A 12 -15.10 1.07 15.99
N ASN A 13 -14.35 1.39 14.95
CA ASN A 13 -14.86 1.42 13.60
C ASN A 13 -14.35 0.16 12.90
N ILE A 14 -15.18 -0.41 12.06
CA ILE A 14 -14.75 -1.48 11.17
C ILE A 14 -14.31 -0.74 9.91
N VAL A 15 -12.99 -0.67 9.69
CA VAL A 15 -12.43 -0.10 8.47
C VAL A 15 -12.07 -1.26 7.57
N VAL A 16 -12.60 -1.18 6.35
CA VAL A 16 -12.31 -2.12 5.29
C VAL A 16 -11.35 -1.39 4.36
N GLU A 17 -10.08 -1.77 4.41
CA GLU A 17 -9.15 -1.41 3.34
C GLU A 17 -9.36 -2.43 2.23
N GLU A 18 -9.87 -1.94 1.10
CA GLU A 18 -9.96 -2.70 -0.14
C GLU A 18 -8.65 -2.53 -0.90
N ASP A 19 -7.91 -3.63 -1.05
CA ASP A 19 -6.95 -3.76 -2.15
C ASP A 19 -7.44 -4.88 -3.08
N LEU A 20 -6.96 -4.85 -4.32
CA LEU A 20 -7.48 -5.60 -5.47
C LEU A 20 -7.86 -7.06 -5.16
N PHE A 21 -7.13 -7.75 -4.27
CA PHE A 21 -7.31 -9.18 -3.98
C PHE A 21 -7.37 -9.54 -2.49
N SER A 22 -7.55 -8.57 -1.58
CA SER A 22 -7.72 -8.86 -0.15
C SER A 22 -8.69 -7.90 0.54
N PHE A 23 -9.57 -8.44 1.38
CA PHE A 23 -10.40 -7.65 2.30
C PHE A 23 -9.75 -7.67 3.69
N ASN A 24 -8.97 -6.62 4.00
CA ASN A 24 -8.47 -6.47 5.35
C ASN A 24 -9.58 -5.85 6.21
N ILE A 25 -10.28 -6.70 6.98
CA ILE A 25 -11.18 -6.24 8.03
C ILE A 25 -10.33 -5.81 9.22
N ILE A 26 -9.95 -4.54 9.23
CA ILE A 26 -9.28 -3.95 10.37
C ILE A 26 -10.38 -3.54 11.34
N VAL A 27 -10.44 -4.22 12.49
CA VAL A 27 -11.10 -3.64 13.65
C VAL A 27 -10.22 -2.49 14.11
N GLU A 28 -10.41 -1.32 13.50
CA GLU A 28 -9.87 -0.09 14.00
C GLU A 28 -10.64 0.25 15.27
N THR A 29 -10.24 -0.37 16.38
CA THR A 29 -10.47 0.26 17.66
C THR A 29 -9.85 1.67 17.58
N ASP A 30 -10.51 2.67 18.15
CA ASP A 30 -9.93 4.02 18.33
C ASP A 30 -8.57 3.92 19.08
N GLU A 31 -8.21 2.75 19.63
CA GLU A 31 -6.90 2.42 20.17
C GLU A 31 -5.76 2.53 19.13
N ILE A 32 -5.94 2.04 17.88
CA ILE A 32 -4.87 2.01 16.87
C ILE A 32 -4.56 3.41 16.29
N PRO A 33 -5.54 4.19 15.78
CA PRO A 33 -5.25 5.52 15.23
C PRO A 33 -4.90 6.57 16.30
N LEU A 34 -5.40 6.42 17.53
CA LEU A 34 -5.12 7.38 18.61
C LEU A 34 -3.74 7.15 19.24
N ASN A 35 -3.35 5.88 19.46
CA ASN A 35 -2.06 5.59 20.05
C ASN A 35 -0.90 5.77 19.07
N SER A 36 -1.11 5.61 17.75
CA SER A 36 -0.09 5.96 16.75
C SER A 36 0.39 7.41 16.91
N LEU A 37 -0.53 8.34 17.19
CA LEU A 37 -0.20 9.73 17.52
C LEU A 37 0.26 9.91 18.98
N ALA A 38 -0.46 9.34 19.95
CA ALA A 38 -0.21 9.58 21.37
C ALA A 38 1.15 9.06 21.84
N ASN A 39 1.64 7.95 21.25
CA ASN A 39 2.94 7.34 21.56
C ASN A 39 4.10 8.31 21.32
N SER A 40 4.01 9.19 20.31
CA SER A 40 5.02 10.23 20.06
C SER A 40 5.18 11.24 21.21
N PHE A 41 4.22 11.25 22.14
CA PHE A 41 4.21 12.10 23.32
C PHE A 41 4.33 11.31 24.63
N ASP A 42 4.77 10.05 24.58
CA ASP A 42 4.86 9.14 25.73
C ASP A 42 3.50 8.92 26.44
N ILE A 43 2.41 8.87 25.69
CA ILE A 43 1.05 8.64 26.20
C ILE A 43 0.43 7.46 25.45
N ILE A 44 -0.20 6.54 26.20
CA ILE A 44 -0.94 5.40 25.66
C ILE A 44 -2.34 5.42 26.28
N PHE A 45 -3.37 5.35 25.45
CA PHE A 45 -4.75 5.08 25.83
C PHE A 45 -4.95 3.57 25.93
N ASN A 46 -5.41 3.07 27.07
CA ASN A 46 -5.69 1.64 27.24
C ASN A 46 -7.12 1.32 26.78
N GLY A 47 -7.33 0.17 26.13
CA GLY A 47 -8.66 -0.37 25.80
C GLY A 47 -9.51 -0.84 27.00
N ASP A 48 -9.59 -0.06 28.09
CA ASP A 48 -10.27 -0.43 29.33
C ASP A 48 -11.36 0.57 29.74
N TYR A 49 -12.57 0.12 30.07
CA TYR A 49 -13.54 1.05 30.66
C TYR A 49 -13.31 1.16 32.18
N LEU A 50 -13.32 2.39 32.67
CA LEU A 50 -13.23 2.67 34.08
C LEU A 50 -14.61 2.65 34.72
N TYR A 51 -14.67 2.20 35.98
CA TYR A 51 -15.91 2.17 36.74
C TYR A 51 -15.74 2.41 38.24
N ASN A 52 -16.78 2.97 38.87
CA ASN A 52 -16.88 3.13 40.31
C ASN A 52 -18.27 2.66 40.79
N THR A 53 -18.32 1.60 41.60
CA THR A 53 -19.58 1.03 42.10
C THR A 53 -20.08 1.67 43.39
N LEU A 54 -19.27 2.53 44.03
CA LEU A 54 -19.58 3.19 45.30
C LEU A 54 -20.09 4.62 45.09
N GLU A 55 -19.38 5.41 44.29
CA GLU A 55 -19.68 6.80 44.00
C GLU A 55 -19.69 7.03 42.48
N ASN A 56 -20.88 7.25 41.93
CA ASN A 56 -21.08 7.44 40.50
C ASN A 56 -22.31 8.30 40.20
N GLU A 57 -22.38 8.83 38.98
CA GLU A 57 -23.49 9.64 38.50
C GLU A 57 -24.58 8.74 37.87
N GLY A 58 -25.23 7.94 38.71
CA GLY A 58 -26.39 7.11 38.34
C GLY A 58 -26.09 5.84 37.52
N ASN A 59 -24.89 5.73 36.94
CA ASN A 59 -24.36 4.54 36.27
C ASN A 59 -22.92 4.33 36.75
N PHE A 60 -22.54 3.09 37.06
CA PHE A 60 -21.20 2.75 37.57
C PHE A 60 -20.05 3.13 36.62
N ARG A 61 -20.30 3.33 35.32
CA ARG A 61 -19.32 3.85 34.34
C ARG A 61 -19.25 5.39 34.28
N ASN A 62 -20.15 6.09 34.96
CA ASN A 62 -20.15 7.55 35.03
C ASN A 62 -19.38 7.96 36.29
N ILE A 63 -18.07 8.16 36.13
CA ILE A 63 -17.15 8.35 37.24
C ILE A 63 -17.16 9.81 37.67
N ILE A 64 -17.33 10.02 38.98
CA ILE A 64 -17.19 11.32 39.61
C ILE A 64 -15.74 11.48 40.06
N LEU A 65 -15.11 12.59 39.66
CA LEU A 65 -13.74 12.95 40.00
C LEU A 65 -13.74 14.19 40.89
N THR A 66 -12.83 14.25 41.85
CA THR A 66 -12.72 15.36 42.81
C THR A 66 -11.35 16.00 42.75
N ASP A 67 -11.25 17.21 43.31
CA ASP A 67 -10.03 18.03 43.36
C ASP A 67 -8.80 17.33 43.97
N GLU A 68 -9.00 16.28 44.79
CA GLU A 68 -7.91 15.46 45.33
C GLU A 68 -7.10 14.75 44.23
N GLY A 69 -7.71 14.44 43.09
CA GLY A 69 -7.09 13.77 41.94
C GLY A 69 -6.58 14.72 40.85
N PHE A 70 -6.73 16.04 41.00
CA PHE A 70 -6.35 17.01 39.97
C PHE A 70 -4.92 17.53 40.18
N ALA A 71 -4.15 17.57 39.09
CA ALA A 71 -2.83 18.17 39.10
C ALA A 71 -2.89 19.69 39.23
N ASN A 72 -1.78 20.29 39.71
CA ASN A 72 -1.65 21.74 39.80
C ASN A 72 -1.28 22.35 38.44
N ASP A 73 -2.27 22.47 37.57
CA ASP A 73 -2.15 22.97 36.20
C ASP A 73 -3.21 24.05 35.89
N PRO A 74 -2.93 25.05 35.03
CA PRO A 74 -3.92 26.07 34.64
C PRO A 74 -5.21 25.49 34.04
N VAL A 75 -5.14 24.35 33.34
CA VAL A 75 -6.30 23.67 32.75
C VAL A 75 -7.20 23.05 33.83
N MET A 76 -6.69 22.85 35.05
CA MET A 76 -7.42 22.31 36.20
C MET A 76 -7.84 23.38 37.22
N ALA A 77 -7.59 24.67 36.92
CA ALA A 77 -7.78 25.74 37.89
C ALA A 77 -9.27 25.95 38.26
N ASP A 78 -9.57 26.12 39.56
CA ASP A 78 -10.93 26.35 40.07
C ASP A 78 -11.96 25.25 39.71
N LEU A 79 -11.52 24.01 39.48
CA LEU A 79 -12.40 22.83 39.35
C LEU A 79 -12.50 22.12 40.70
N GLU A 80 -13.71 21.79 41.14
CA GLU A 80 -13.96 21.03 42.37
C GLU A 80 -14.43 19.60 42.05
N THR A 81 -15.25 19.43 41.02
CA THR A 81 -15.80 18.11 40.65
C THR A 81 -16.06 17.99 39.16
N LEU A 82 -15.60 16.89 38.56
CA LEU A 82 -15.87 16.52 37.17
C LEU A 82 -16.62 15.19 37.10
N VAL A 83 -17.32 14.96 35.99
CA VAL A 83 -17.91 13.65 35.70
C VAL A 83 -17.53 13.23 34.28
N LEU A 84 -16.89 12.07 34.17
CA LEU A 84 -16.56 11.44 32.89
C LEU A 84 -17.49 10.25 32.64
N TYR A 85 -17.78 9.97 31.36
CA TYR A 85 -18.87 9.11 30.91
C TYR A 85 -18.35 8.03 29.97
N GLY A 86 -17.89 6.91 30.55
CA GLY A 86 -17.19 5.87 29.78
C GLY A 86 -15.71 6.16 29.61
N SER A 87 -15.07 6.71 30.65
CA SER A 87 -13.64 7.03 30.63
C SER A 87 -12.76 5.79 30.57
N HIS A 88 -11.59 5.95 29.96
CA HIS A 88 -10.51 4.97 29.87
C HIS A 88 -9.29 5.43 30.66
N SER A 89 -8.40 4.48 31.01
CA SER A 89 -7.13 4.82 31.64
C SER A 89 -6.05 5.13 30.61
N LEU A 90 -5.09 5.96 31.04
CA LEU A 90 -3.90 6.31 30.30
C LEU A 90 -2.68 5.71 30.99
N GLN A 91 -1.78 5.14 30.19
CA GLN A 91 -0.40 4.87 30.58
C GLN A 91 0.49 6.02 30.08
N ILE A 92 1.44 6.45 30.91
CA ILE A 92 2.31 7.59 30.62
C ILE A 92 3.78 7.24 30.87
N GLY A 93 4.66 7.69 29.97
CA GLY A 93 6.11 7.59 30.06
C GLY A 93 6.77 8.83 30.67
N ALA A 94 8.06 9.02 30.39
CA ALA A 94 8.84 10.13 30.97
C ALA A 94 8.51 11.50 30.35
N GLY A 95 7.99 11.50 29.13
CA GLY A 95 7.58 12.68 28.37
C GLY A 95 6.17 13.19 28.66
N ALA A 96 5.47 12.64 29.66
CA ALA A 96 4.15 13.10 30.06
C ALA A 96 3.96 13.08 31.59
N GLU A 97 3.04 13.91 32.09
CA GLU A 97 2.67 14.00 33.50
C GLU A 97 1.15 13.79 33.67
N PRO A 98 0.70 13.14 34.77
CA PRO A 98 -0.71 12.91 35.00
C PRO A 98 -1.40 14.24 35.36
N LEU A 99 -2.53 14.51 34.71
CA LEU A 99 -3.35 15.70 34.93
C LEU A 99 -4.59 15.39 35.79
N ILE A 100 -5.20 14.22 35.59
CA ILE A 100 -6.27 13.65 36.42
C ILE A 100 -5.88 12.23 36.83
N SER A 101 -5.91 11.95 38.13
CA SER A 101 -5.73 10.61 38.69
C SER A 101 -7.00 10.11 39.39
N GLY A 102 -7.28 8.82 39.23
CA GLY A 102 -8.41 8.14 39.87
C GLY A 102 -8.12 7.84 41.35
N ASP A 103 -9.18 7.85 42.16
CA ASP A 103 -9.14 7.46 43.57
C ASP A 103 -9.08 5.93 43.77
N ASP A 104 -9.01 5.49 45.03
CA ASP A 104 -8.97 4.07 45.40
C ASP A 104 -10.30 3.31 45.15
N ASN A 105 -11.32 3.97 44.59
CA ASN A 105 -12.64 3.39 44.31
C ASN A 105 -12.96 3.33 42.82
N ILE A 106 -12.11 3.88 41.96
CA ILE A 106 -12.18 3.75 40.50
C ILE A 106 -11.37 2.54 40.08
N TRP A 107 -12.01 1.64 39.33
CA TRP A 107 -11.48 0.36 38.87
C TRP A 107 -11.38 0.36 37.35
N SER A 108 -10.37 -0.36 36.85
CA SER A 108 -10.20 -0.69 35.44
C SER A 108 -10.83 -2.05 35.13
N SER A 109 -11.55 -2.17 34.01
CA SER A 109 -12.10 -3.44 33.55
C SER A 109 -11.03 -4.43 33.06
N ALA A 110 -9.87 -3.94 32.61
CA ALA A 110 -8.79 -4.78 32.09
C ALA A 110 -7.96 -5.40 33.22
N THR A 111 -7.71 -4.63 34.28
CA THR A 111 -6.82 -5.09 35.37
C THR A 111 -7.54 -5.58 36.61
N ASP A 112 -8.84 -5.26 36.75
CA ASP A 112 -9.62 -5.48 37.98
C ASP A 112 -8.89 -4.96 39.24
N ARG A 113 -8.20 -3.82 39.10
CA ARG A 113 -7.48 -3.15 40.19
C ARG A 113 -7.97 -1.71 40.37
N PRO A 114 -8.13 -1.26 41.63
CA PRO A 114 -8.44 0.13 41.91
C PRO A 114 -7.18 0.98 42.14
N GLY A 115 -7.33 2.29 41.93
CA GLY A 115 -6.35 3.30 42.32
C GLY A 115 -5.08 3.32 41.46
N GLY A 116 -4.47 4.52 41.35
CA GLY A 116 -3.25 4.71 40.56
C GLY A 116 -3.48 4.76 39.04
N LEU A 117 -4.73 4.94 38.61
CA LEU A 117 -5.11 5.10 37.21
C LEU A 117 -5.02 6.58 36.82
N THR A 118 -4.47 6.87 35.64
CA THR A 118 -4.46 8.22 35.05
C THR A 118 -5.63 8.31 34.08
N LEU A 119 -6.44 9.36 34.17
CA LEU A 119 -7.61 9.56 33.28
C LEU A 119 -7.37 10.71 32.29
N ALA A 120 -6.44 11.61 32.61
CA ALA A 120 -5.97 12.66 31.71
C ALA A 120 -4.48 12.93 31.96
N ALA A 121 -3.76 13.31 30.92
CA ALA A 121 -2.32 13.57 30.96
C ALA A 121 -1.95 14.83 30.16
N MET A 122 -0.83 15.44 30.53
CA MET A 122 -0.23 16.57 29.85
C MET A 122 1.17 16.18 29.37
N GLY A 123 1.47 16.37 28.08
CA GLY A 123 2.82 16.18 27.55
C GLY A 123 3.82 17.14 28.21
N ALA A 124 5.09 16.75 28.32
CA ALA A 124 6.12 17.45 29.09
C ALA A 124 6.39 18.89 28.61
N ASN A 125 6.09 19.19 27.35
CA ASN A 125 6.21 20.53 26.78
C ASN A 125 4.99 21.44 27.08
N GLY A 126 3.96 20.91 27.75
CA GLY A 126 2.72 21.59 28.10
C GLY A 126 1.82 21.94 26.91
N ARG A 127 1.96 21.23 25.77
CA ARG A 127 1.21 21.53 24.53
C ARG A 127 0.30 20.41 24.07
N VAL A 128 0.34 19.26 24.72
CA VAL A 128 -0.45 18.08 24.36
C VAL A 128 -1.29 17.68 25.56
N LEU A 129 -2.61 17.74 25.42
CA LEU A 129 -3.57 17.34 26.44
C LEU A 129 -4.27 16.06 25.97
N ALA A 130 -4.17 14.99 26.76
CA ALA A 130 -4.86 13.73 26.51
C ALA A 130 -5.91 13.48 27.60
N ILE A 131 -7.12 13.07 27.22
CA ILE A 131 -8.21 12.73 28.15
C ILE A 131 -8.88 11.46 27.66
N GLY A 132 -8.97 10.44 28.52
CA GLY A 132 -9.58 9.16 28.20
C GLY A 132 -11.12 9.18 28.11
N ASP A 133 -11.74 10.35 27.89
CA ASP A 133 -13.19 10.50 27.76
C ASP A 133 -13.53 11.60 26.75
N ILE A 134 -14.44 11.29 25.82
CA ILE A 134 -14.98 12.27 24.86
C ILE A 134 -16.42 12.70 25.21
N GLN A 135 -17.16 11.86 25.92
CA GLN A 135 -18.60 12.01 26.11
C GLN A 135 -18.96 13.22 26.98
N PHE A 136 -18.09 13.64 27.91
CA PHE A 136 -18.33 14.82 28.75
C PHE A 136 -18.57 16.13 27.96
N LEU A 137 -18.15 16.18 26.69
CA LEU A 137 -18.38 17.32 25.78
C LEU A 137 -19.82 17.43 25.28
N THR A 138 -20.58 16.35 25.32
CA THR A 138 -21.87 16.24 24.63
C THR A 138 -23.06 16.65 25.51
N GLU A 139 -24.24 16.87 24.90
CA GLU A 139 -25.47 17.03 25.67
C GLU A 139 -25.97 15.67 26.19
N PRO A 140 -26.40 15.54 27.46
CA PRO A 140 -26.53 16.60 28.47
C PRO A 140 -25.28 16.80 29.36
N TYR A 141 -24.22 16.03 29.16
CA TYR A 141 -23.08 15.86 30.07
C TYR A 141 -22.21 17.10 30.27
N TYR A 142 -22.12 18.01 29.29
CA TYR A 142 -21.35 19.25 29.44
C TYR A 142 -21.88 20.19 30.54
N THR A 143 -23.14 20.01 30.96
CA THR A 143 -23.78 20.83 32.01
C THR A 143 -23.63 20.27 33.41
N VAL A 144 -23.04 19.08 33.56
CA VAL A 144 -22.93 18.36 34.81
C VAL A 144 -21.69 18.81 35.59
N HIS A 145 -21.87 19.14 36.87
CA HIS A 145 -20.81 19.65 37.75
C HIS A 145 -19.97 20.76 37.09
N ASP A 146 -18.63 20.65 37.10
CA ASP A 146 -17.73 21.65 36.51
C ASP A 146 -17.32 21.32 35.06
N ASN A 147 -17.94 20.31 34.40
CA ASN A 147 -17.59 19.91 33.03
C ASN A 147 -17.59 21.10 32.06
N GLY A 148 -18.60 21.98 32.11
CA GLY A 148 -18.67 23.15 31.25
C GLY A 148 -17.54 24.16 31.47
N ARG A 149 -16.97 24.22 32.69
CA ARG A 149 -15.80 25.07 32.97
C ARG A 149 -14.52 24.43 32.45
N PHE A 150 -14.36 23.13 32.67
CA PHE A 150 -13.23 22.37 32.15
C PHE A 150 -13.14 22.46 30.61
N ILE A 151 -14.27 22.33 29.92
CA ILE A 151 -14.37 22.52 28.47
C ILE A 151 -13.89 23.91 28.04
N ALA A 152 -14.28 24.97 28.78
CA ALA A 152 -13.82 26.32 28.48
C ALA A 152 -12.30 26.47 28.67
N GLN A 153 -11.71 25.80 29.67
CA GLN A 153 -10.26 25.81 29.90
C GLN A 153 -9.49 25.05 28.83
N ILE A 154 -10.03 23.93 28.35
CA ILE A 154 -9.50 23.20 27.20
C ILE A 154 -9.53 24.09 25.95
N ALA A 155 -10.62 24.82 25.72
CA ALA A 155 -10.72 25.76 24.60
C ALA A 155 -9.68 26.90 24.71
N ASP A 156 -9.48 27.46 25.90
CA ASP A 156 -8.46 28.48 26.15
C ASP A 156 -7.04 27.93 25.92
N PHE A 157 -6.78 26.68 26.31
CA PHE A 157 -5.52 25.97 26.04
C PHE A 157 -5.25 25.83 24.54
N LEU A 158 -6.24 25.35 23.78
CA LEU A 158 -6.13 25.17 22.32
C LEU A 158 -5.93 26.49 21.56
N ALA A 159 -6.52 27.58 22.05
CA ALA A 159 -6.45 28.88 21.40
C ALA A 159 -5.16 29.67 21.69
N GLN A 160 -4.21 29.12 22.44
CA GLN A 160 -2.96 29.82 22.74
C GLN A 160 -2.08 29.96 21.48
N PRO A 161 -1.54 31.17 21.20
CA PRO A 161 -0.74 31.41 20.01
C PRO A 161 0.58 30.63 20.04
N VAL A 162 0.91 29.97 18.93
CA VAL A 162 2.17 29.25 18.74
C VAL A 162 2.89 29.82 17.51
N GLN A 163 4.17 30.16 17.67
CA GLN A 163 5.05 30.43 16.54
C GLN A 163 5.62 29.08 16.07
N ARG A 164 5.35 28.70 14.81
CA ARG A 164 5.89 27.48 14.18
C ARG A 164 7.06 27.89 13.30
N ASP A 165 8.20 27.24 13.49
CA ASP A 165 9.35 27.35 12.60
C ASP A 165 9.25 26.18 11.62
N TYR A 166 9.12 26.48 10.33
CA TYR A 166 9.00 25.46 9.28
C TYR A 166 10.38 25.05 8.76
N THR A 167 10.51 23.77 8.49
CA THR A 167 11.70 23.13 7.93
C THR A 167 11.39 22.51 6.57
N VAL A 168 12.42 22.05 5.85
CA VAL A 168 12.22 21.34 4.56
C VAL A 168 11.37 20.07 4.74
N ALA A 169 11.52 19.37 5.87
CA ALA A 169 10.75 18.18 6.22
C ALA A 169 9.24 18.44 6.40
N ASP A 170 8.82 19.69 6.55
CA ASP A 170 7.40 20.07 6.64
C ASP A 170 6.75 20.24 5.25
N PHE A 171 7.45 19.97 4.15
CA PHE A 171 6.88 20.00 2.80
C PHE A 171 5.76 18.96 2.66
N PRO A 172 4.65 19.27 1.96
CA PRO A 172 4.25 20.57 1.38
C PRO A 172 3.40 21.42 2.35
N TYR A 173 3.25 21.01 3.60
CA TYR A 173 2.27 21.53 4.55
C TYR A 173 2.58 22.94 5.09
N PHE A 174 3.78 23.45 4.87
CA PHE A 174 4.08 24.86 5.13
C PHE A 174 3.46 25.81 4.10
N PHE A 175 3.03 25.32 2.93
CA PHE A 175 2.43 26.15 1.88
C PHE A 175 0.94 26.47 2.13
N ALA A 176 0.50 27.60 1.60
CA ALA A 176 -0.90 27.88 1.34
C ALA A 176 -1.49 26.92 0.29
N GLU A 177 -2.81 26.90 0.15
CA GLU A 177 -3.53 26.05 -0.80
C GLU A 177 -3.09 26.27 -2.25
N ASN A 178 -2.79 27.51 -2.64
CA ASN A 178 -2.40 27.85 -4.01
C ASN A 178 -0.88 28.11 -4.07
N ILE A 179 -0.20 27.37 -4.94
CA ILE A 179 1.25 27.42 -5.11
C ILE A 179 1.57 27.74 -6.57
N ALA A 180 2.49 28.65 -6.81
CA ALA A 180 3.00 28.90 -8.16
C ALA A 180 4.21 27.99 -8.46
N LEU A 181 4.18 27.28 -9.58
CA LEU A 181 5.34 26.53 -10.09
C LEU A 181 6.07 27.40 -11.11
N VAL A 182 7.39 27.58 -10.93
CA VAL A 182 8.24 28.43 -11.77
C VAL A 182 9.48 27.67 -12.18
N TYR A 183 9.75 27.59 -13.49
CA TYR A 183 11.02 27.10 -14.00
C TYR A 183 12.04 28.23 -14.10
N THR A 184 13.26 28.01 -13.62
CA THR A 184 14.36 28.97 -13.78
C THR A 184 14.90 28.94 -15.20
N GLY A 185 15.35 30.08 -15.74
CA GLY A 185 15.89 30.15 -17.10
C GLY A 185 14.85 30.18 -18.22
N SER A 186 13.56 30.08 -17.90
CA SER A 186 12.45 30.06 -18.87
C SER A 186 12.63 29.01 -19.99
N PRO A 187 12.81 27.74 -19.65
CA PRO A 187 13.07 26.67 -20.62
C PRO A 187 11.91 26.47 -21.61
N ASP A 188 12.22 25.94 -22.79
CA ASP A 188 11.19 25.45 -23.71
C ASP A 188 10.71 24.08 -23.21
N LEU A 189 9.49 24.03 -22.68
CA LEU A 189 8.94 22.80 -22.10
C LEU A 189 8.42 21.89 -23.21
N GLY A 190 9.11 20.77 -23.42
CA GLY A 190 8.72 19.69 -24.32
C GLY A 190 7.60 18.82 -23.78
N PRO A 191 7.12 17.82 -24.56
CA PRO A 191 6.05 16.92 -24.13
C PRO A 191 6.39 16.10 -22.88
N GLY A 192 7.67 15.75 -22.68
CA GLY A 192 8.14 14.97 -21.52
C GLY A 192 8.01 15.73 -20.21
N ALA A 193 8.30 17.03 -20.20
CA ALA A 193 8.22 17.89 -19.01
C ALA A 193 6.86 17.89 -18.29
N PHE A 194 5.80 17.44 -18.97
CA PHE A 194 4.46 17.40 -18.40
C PHE A 194 4.26 16.19 -17.49
N ASP A 195 4.98 15.09 -17.67
CA ASP A 195 4.73 13.85 -16.94
C ASP A 195 5.14 13.99 -15.46
N GLU A 196 6.30 14.58 -15.17
CA GLU A 196 6.77 14.81 -13.80
C GLU A 196 5.94 15.91 -13.09
N ILE A 197 5.49 16.92 -13.84
CA ILE A 197 4.59 17.96 -13.31
C ILE A 197 3.23 17.37 -12.96
N ILE A 198 2.70 16.45 -13.76
CA ILE A 198 1.42 15.78 -13.49
C ILE A 198 1.54 14.98 -12.19
N ASN A 199 2.62 14.21 -12.01
CA ASN A 199 2.86 13.46 -10.79
C ASN A 199 2.97 14.38 -9.57
N LEU A 200 3.71 15.48 -9.67
CA LEU A 200 3.80 16.49 -8.61
C LEU A 200 2.47 17.17 -8.33
N GLN A 201 1.68 17.46 -9.36
CA GLN A 201 0.35 18.05 -9.21
C GLN A 201 -0.60 17.09 -8.48
N ASP A 202 -0.57 15.81 -8.83
CA ASP A 202 -1.45 14.79 -8.26
C ASP A 202 -1.12 14.54 -6.78
N SER A 203 0.16 14.37 -6.44
CA SER A 203 0.57 14.20 -5.04
C SER A 203 0.28 15.45 -4.20
N LEU A 204 0.50 16.65 -4.75
CA LEU A 204 0.15 17.90 -4.05
C LEU A 204 -1.36 18.07 -3.87
N ARG A 205 -2.17 17.60 -4.82
CA ARG A 205 -3.63 17.61 -4.72
C ARG A 205 -4.14 16.69 -3.59
N VAL A 206 -3.50 15.55 -3.37
CA VAL A 206 -3.77 14.68 -2.20
C VAL A 206 -3.51 15.43 -0.87
N ALA A 207 -2.54 16.36 -0.85
CA ALA A 207 -2.22 17.21 0.30
C ALA A 207 -3.00 18.55 0.35
N ASP A 208 -4.11 18.68 -0.38
CA ASP A 208 -4.92 19.90 -0.52
C ASP A 208 -4.10 21.13 -1.00
N LYS A 209 -3.17 20.91 -1.93
CA LYS A 209 -2.39 21.95 -2.60
C LYS A 209 -2.64 21.94 -4.11
N GLU A 210 -2.89 23.12 -4.67
CA GLU A 210 -3.07 23.34 -6.09
C GLU A 210 -1.87 24.10 -6.65
N ILE A 211 -1.21 23.51 -7.65
CA ILE A 211 -0.11 24.16 -8.37
C ILE A 211 -0.60 24.84 -9.64
N THR A 212 -0.01 26.00 -9.94
CA THR A 212 -0.26 26.73 -11.19
C THR A 212 1.06 27.17 -11.80
N LEU A 213 1.26 26.90 -13.09
CA LEU A 213 2.45 27.34 -13.80
C LEU A 213 2.45 28.87 -13.91
N ALA A 214 3.55 29.51 -13.50
CA ALA A 214 3.70 30.96 -13.49
C ALA A 214 5.12 31.38 -13.88
N THR A 215 5.28 32.64 -14.24
CA THR A 215 6.60 33.27 -14.39
C THR A 215 6.96 34.07 -13.14
N SER A 216 8.25 34.20 -12.87
CA SER A 216 8.80 34.93 -11.70
C SER A 216 8.23 36.35 -11.55
N ASP A 217 7.97 37.05 -12.65
CA ASP A 217 7.39 38.39 -12.71
C ASP A 217 5.93 38.49 -12.24
N SER A 218 5.20 37.36 -12.21
CA SER A 218 3.75 37.31 -11.95
C SER A 218 3.38 36.77 -10.57
N LEU A 219 4.38 36.52 -9.72
CA LEU A 219 4.19 35.82 -8.46
C LEU A 219 3.45 36.64 -7.39
N SER A 220 2.36 36.07 -6.89
CA SER A 220 1.70 36.52 -5.67
C SER A 220 1.38 35.33 -4.76
N GLY A 221 2.18 35.14 -3.72
CA GLY A 221 1.97 34.06 -2.75
C GLY A 221 3.16 33.10 -2.68
N ASP A 222 2.84 31.85 -2.39
CA ASP A 222 3.80 30.77 -2.23
C ASP A 222 4.23 30.22 -3.59
N ALA A 223 5.48 29.74 -3.70
CA ALA A 223 6.03 29.26 -4.97
C ALA A 223 7.05 28.13 -4.81
N ILE A 224 7.13 27.27 -5.82
CA ILE A 224 8.18 26.27 -6.03
C ILE A 224 8.97 26.69 -7.28
N TYR A 225 10.28 26.83 -7.13
CA TYR A 225 11.21 27.08 -8.23
C TYR A 225 11.95 25.78 -8.54
N LEU A 226 11.90 25.35 -9.80
CA LEU A 226 12.63 24.19 -10.31
C LEU A 226 13.62 24.64 -11.39
N GLY A 227 14.83 24.08 -11.41
CA GLY A 227 15.74 24.25 -12.53
C GLY A 227 17.17 23.85 -12.23
N LEU A 228 18.10 24.31 -13.07
CA LEU A 228 19.51 23.91 -13.02
C LEU A 228 20.40 24.95 -12.32
N TYR A 229 21.53 24.51 -11.78
CA TYR A 229 22.51 25.42 -11.18
C TYR A 229 22.99 26.50 -12.15
N ASN A 230 23.15 26.16 -13.44
CA ASN A 230 23.60 27.10 -14.45
C ASN A 230 22.53 28.18 -14.80
N GLN A 231 21.27 27.92 -14.47
CA GLN A 231 20.14 28.82 -14.74
C GLN A 231 19.58 29.48 -13.47
N ALA A 232 20.34 29.47 -12.37
CA ALA A 232 19.88 29.90 -11.05
C ALA A 232 19.73 31.43 -10.85
N ASP A 233 19.93 32.23 -11.91
CA ASP A 233 19.88 33.70 -11.84
C ASP A 233 18.53 34.22 -11.31
N ASP A 234 17.42 33.57 -11.66
CA ASP A 234 16.07 33.90 -11.20
C ASP A 234 15.91 33.79 -9.67
N VAL A 235 16.74 32.97 -9.02
CA VAL A 235 16.70 32.69 -7.58
C VAL A 235 17.94 33.17 -6.83
N ALA A 236 18.86 33.90 -7.49
CA ALA A 236 20.12 34.35 -6.90
C ALA A 236 19.94 35.15 -5.60
N ASP A 237 18.92 36.02 -5.54
CA ASP A 237 18.58 36.77 -4.32
C ASP A 237 18.13 35.86 -3.16
N LEU A 238 17.40 34.77 -3.47
CA LEU A 238 16.94 33.81 -2.46
C LEU A 238 18.12 33.02 -1.89
N LEU A 239 19.02 32.56 -2.76
CA LEU A 239 20.26 31.87 -2.38
C LEU A 239 21.16 32.76 -1.53
N ALA A 240 21.39 34.02 -1.96
CA ALA A 240 22.24 34.96 -1.24
C ALA A 240 21.69 35.31 0.15
N ASN A 241 20.36 35.43 0.30
CA ASN A 241 19.73 35.66 1.60
C ASN A 241 19.88 34.46 2.55
N ALA A 242 19.98 33.25 2.02
CA ALA A 242 20.29 32.04 2.78
C ALA A 242 21.80 31.84 3.02
N GLY A 243 22.65 32.72 2.48
CA GLY A 243 24.11 32.61 2.58
C GLY A 243 24.70 31.52 1.68
N ILE A 244 24.02 31.19 0.59
CA ILE A 244 24.44 30.20 -0.41
C ILE A 244 25.06 30.91 -1.61
N SER A 245 26.19 30.41 -2.11
CA SER A 245 26.84 30.87 -3.34
C SER A 245 27.13 29.69 -4.26
N LEU A 246 26.83 29.86 -5.54
CA LEU A 246 27.16 28.90 -6.60
C LEU A 246 28.44 29.35 -7.29
N LEU A 247 29.41 28.45 -7.45
CA LEU A 247 30.68 28.71 -8.13
C LEU A 247 30.83 27.78 -9.33
N ILE A 248 30.80 28.34 -10.53
CA ILE A 248 30.95 27.66 -11.81
C ILE A 248 32.07 28.37 -12.59
N GLU A 249 33.28 27.79 -12.60
CA GLU A 249 34.45 28.33 -13.31
C GLU A 249 35.18 27.23 -14.11
N PRO A 250 35.33 27.34 -15.44
CA PRO A 250 34.79 28.39 -16.30
C PRO A 250 33.26 28.31 -16.41
N GLU A 251 32.64 29.41 -16.85
CA GLU A 251 31.21 29.49 -17.12
C GLU A 251 30.79 28.45 -18.17
N ILE A 252 29.62 27.85 -18.01
CA ILE A 252 29.06 26.89 -18.97
C ILE A 252 28.09 27.65 -19.86
N LEU A 253 28.41 27.76 -21.14
CA LEU A 253 27.62 28.48 -22.12
C LEU A 253 26.56 27.57 -22.72
N THR A 254 25.38 28.13 -23.00
CA THR A 254 24.37 27.45 -23.82
C THR A 254 24.86 27.30 -25.27
N ALA A 255 24.21 26.43 -26.06
CA ALA A 255 24.58 26.21 -27.46
C ALA A 255 24.54 27.52 -28.29
N ASP A 256 23.57 28.38 -27.99
CA ASP A 256 23.42 29.70 -28.62
C ASP A 256 24.55 30.66 -28.22
N GLU A 257 24.92 30.70 -26.94
CA GLU A 257 26.02 31.54 -26.44
C GLU A 257 27.39 31.09 -26.96
N GLN A 258 27.60 29.77 -27.04
CA GLN A 258 28.81 29.21 -27.64
C GLN A 258 28.89 29.56 -29.12
N ALA A 259 27.78 29.46 -29.87
CA ALA A 259 27.75 29.84 -31.27
C ALA A 259 28.00 31.36 -31.49
N GLU A 260 27.53 32.21 -30.57
CA GLU A 260 27.84 33.64 -30.60
C GLU A 260 29.32 33.93 -30.30
N LEU A 261 29.92 33.19 -29.36
CA LEU A 261 31.35 33.30 -29.03
C LEU A 261 32.22 32.86 -30.21
N ASP A 262 31.94 31.69 -30.78
CA ASP A 262 32.66 31.14 -31.93
C ASP A 262 32.59 32.10 -33.13
N ALA A 263 31.41 32.67 -33.41
CA ALA A 263 31.23 33.66 -34.46
C ALA A 263 32.04 34.96 -34.19
N ALA A 264 32.18 35.37 -32.93
CA ALA A 264 32.98 36.54 -32.56
C ALA A 264 34.49 36.27 -32.66
N GLU A 265 34.94 35.05 -32.40
CA GLU A 265 36.34 34.63 -32.56
C GLU A 265 36.72 34.51 -34.04
N GLU A 266 35.84 33.96 -34.89
CA GLU A 266 36.05 33.91 -36.35
C GLU A 266 36.14 35.31 -36.97
N GLU A 267 35.34 36.29 -36.51
CA GLU A 267 35.47 37.69 -36.93
C GLU A 267 36.79 38.35 -36.47
N SER A 268 37.41 37.84 -35.40
CA SER A 268 38.67 38.36 -34.85
C SER A 268 39.91 37.83 -35.58
N ASP A 269 39.87 36.58 -36.04
CA ASP A 269 40.95 35.95 -36.81
C ASP A 269 41.00 36.47 -38.26
N ASP A 270 39.85 36.79 -38.87
CA ASP A 270 39.79 37.43 -40.19
C ASP A 270 40.37 38.86 -40.18
N ALA A 271 40.47 39.50 -39.01
CA ALA A 271 41.13 40.80 -38.83
C ALA A 271 42.66 40.70 -38.64
N ALA A 272 43.20 39.50 -38.37
CA ALA A 272 44.63 39.29 -38.11
C ALA A 272 45.45 38.91 -39.37
N ILE A 273 44.81 38.66 -40.52
CA ILE A 273 45.48 38.20 -41.76
C ILE A 273 45.90 39.36 -42.70
N GLU A 274 45.55 40.62 -42.41
CA GLU A 274 46.06 41.77 -43.18
C GLU A 274 47.10 42.61 -42.42
N GLU A 275 48.28 42.04 -42.12
CA GLU A 275 49.57 42.78 -42.05
C GLU A 275 50.75 41.83 -41.75
N ASP A 276 51.34 41.18 -42.77
CA ASP A 276 52.79 41.27 -43.04
C ASP A 276 53.17 40.46 -44.29
N ASP A 277 53.47 41.18 -45.38
CA ASP A 277 53.99 40.63 -46.62
C ASP A 277 55.23 41.46 -46.99
N ALA A 278 56.41 41.08 -46.49
CA ALA A 278 57.68 41.65 -46.95
C ALA A 278 58.93 40.80 -46.65
N GLU A 279 59.49 40.29 -47.76
CA GLU A 279 60.92 40.19 -48.10
C GLU A 279 61.73 38.94 -47.69
N ALA A 280 62.37 38.40 -48.74
CA ALA A 280 63.25 37.24 -48.80
C ALA A 280 64.65 37.50 -48.18
N ASP A 281 65.42 36.44 -47.89
CA ASP A 281 66.71 36.16 -48.58
C ASP A 281 67.44 34.91 -48.00
N ASP A 282 67.95 34.10 -48.94
CA ASP A 282 69.11 33.20 -48.96
C ASP A 282 69.66 32.45 -47.71
N GLY A 283 70.01 31.17 -47.92
CA GLY A 283 71.24 30.63 -47.30
C GLY A 283 71.30 29.13 -46.96
N GLU A 284 71.69 28.34 -47.94
CA GLU A 284 72.24 26.97 -47.90
C GLU A 284 73.18 26.63 -46.71
N THR A 285 73.02 25.48 -46.04
CA THR A 285 74.00 24.37 -45.88
C THR A 285 73.61 23.37 -44.78
N ALA A 286 73.92 22.10 -45.04
CA ALA A 286 73.62 20.92 -44.24
C ALA A 286 74.57 20.70 -43.05
N ASP A 287 74.07 20.03 -42.00
CA ASP A 287 74.85 19.11 -41.17
C ASP A 287 73.95 17.93 -40.72
N PRO A 288 74.30 16.66 -41.03
CA PRO A 288 73.62 15.48 -40.56
C PRO A 288 74.40 14.84 -39.40
N ASP A 289 74.00 15.10 -38.16
CA ASP A 289 74.29 14.23 -36.99
C ASP A 289 73.61 14.83 -35.73
N ALA A 290 72.37 14.44 -35.49
CA ALA A 290 71.76 14.47 -34.15
C ALA A 290 70.71 13.34 -34.09
N GLU A 291 70.95 12.38 -33.19
CA GLU A 291 70.02 11.29 -32.87
C GLU A 291 68.72 11.82 -32.25
N PRO A 292 67.60 11.07 -32.33
CA PRO A 292 66.32 11.54 -31.83
C PRO A 292 66.32 11.52 -30.30
N ASN A 293 66.03 12.65 -29.68
CA ASN A 293 65.54 12.66 -28.31
C ASN A 293 64.01 12.59 -28.42
N GLU A 294 63.48 11.44 -28.00
CA GLU A 294 62.16 11.34 -27.38
C GLU A 294 62.13 12.22 -26.12
N GLU A 295 60.92 12.55 -25.65
CA GLU A 295 60.55 13.50 -24.58
C GLU A 295 60.13 14.87 -25.11
N ASP A 296 58.83 14.98 -25.39
CA ASP A 296 57.91 15.95 -24.76
C ASP A 296 56.50 15.53 -25.22
N GLU A 297 55.92 14.55 -24.53
CA GLU A 297 54.47 14.35 -24.54
C GLU A 297 53.88 15.54 -23.78
N ASP A 298 53.02 16.28 -24.46
CA ASP A 298 52.28 17.40 -23.91
C ASP A 298 51.58 16.96 -22.61
N GLU A 299 52.08 17.43 -21.47
CA GLU A 299 51.31 17.43 -20.22
C GLU A 299 50.21 18.47 -20.42
N ASP A 300 49.03 18.01 -20.84
CA ASP A 300 47.78 18.78 -20.78
C ASP A 300 47.62 19.31 -19.34
N GLU A 301 47.86 20.60 -19.13
CA GLU A 301 47.43 21.30 -17.92
C GLU A 301 45.89 21.26 -17.91
N MET A 302 45.29 20.26 -17.28
CA MET A 302 43.85 20.24 -16.99
C MET A 302 43.53 21.54 -16.24
N GLU A 303 42.82 22.46 -16.89
CA GLU A 303 42.27 23.65 -16.22
C GLU A 303 41.40 23.16 -15.06
N GLU A 304 41.69 23.63 -13.83
CA GLU A 304 40.93 23.22 -12.65
C GLU A 304 39.49 23.72 -12.75
N THR A 305 38.56 22.86 -13.17
CA THR A 305 37.13 23.18 -13.21
C THR A 305 36.58 23.25 -11.79
N THR A 306 36.07 24.40 -11.37
CA THR A 306 35.40 24.58 -10.07
C THR A 306 33.89 24.54 -10.26
N ARG A 307 33.20 23.61 -9.57
CA ARG A 307 31.75 23.41 -9.62
C ARG A 307 31.20 23.13 -8.22
N LEU A 308 31.01 24.18 -7.43
CA LEU A 308 30.77 24.08 -5.98
C LEU A 308 29.57 24.88 -5.50
N ILE A 309 28.79 24.27 -4.62
CA ILE A 309 27.80 24.91 -3.75
C ILE A 309 28.52 25.30 -2.45
N GLN A 310 28.55 26.59 -2.12
CA GLN A 310 29.07 27.07 -0.85
C GLN A 310 27.91 27.44 0.07
N ALA A 311 27.80 26.75 1.20
CA ALA A 311 26.76 26.98 2.20
C ALA A 311 27.33 26.96 3.62
N GLY A 312 26.49 27.25 4.63
CA GLY A 312 26.86 27.13 6.05
C GLY A 312 27.32 25.72 6.46
N LEU A 313 26.94 24.71 5.67
CA LEU A 313 27.30 23.30 5.81
C LEU A 313 28.71 22.95 5.28
N GLY A 314 29.30 23.80 4.42
CA GLY A 314 30.57 23.54 3.76
C GLY A 314 30.51 23.78 2.24
N ASN A 315 31.55 23.33 1.55
CA ASN A 315 31.60 23.33 0.08
C ASN A 315 31.25 21.93 -0.41
N VAL A 316 30.25 21.82 -1.27
CA VAL A 316 29.77 20.55 -1.85
C VAL A 316 29.84 20.63 -3.37
N GLN A 317 30.18 19.53 -4.03
CA GLN A 317 30.20 19.44 -5.49
C GLN A 317 28.77 19.52 -6.04
N MET A 318 28.57 20.22 -7.15
CA MET A 318 27.23 20.32 -7.79
C MET A 318 26.82 19.01 -8.47
N SER A 319 27.74 18.35 -9.16
CA SER A 319 27.54 17.04 -9.77
C SER A 319 27.20 16.01 -8.68
N GLY A 320 26.11 15.27 -8.88
CA GLY A 320 25.62 14.28 -7.93
C GLY A 320 24.85 14.86 -6.74
N THR A 321 24.66 16.19 -6.66
CA THR A 321 24.05 16.85 -5.49
C THR A 321 23.02 17.89 -5.89
N ALA A 322 21.82 17.74 -5.36
CA ALA A 322 20.77 18.72 -5.46
C ALA A 322 20.62 19.59 -4.23
N LEU A 323 20.11 20.79 -4.45
CA LEU A 323 19.86 21.81 -3.45
C LEU A 323 18.36 22.02 -3.27
N ILE A 324 17.86 21.84 -2.04
CA ILE A 324 16.50 22.19 -1.66
C ILE A 324 16.56 23.29 -0.59
N LEU A 325 16.03 24.47 -0.90
CA LEU A 325 16.03 25.63 0.01
C LEU A 325 14.61 26.12 0.25
N LEU A 326 14.19 26.11 1.52
CA LEU A 326 13.01 26.81 2.01
C LEU A 326 13.38 28.26 2.39
N ASN A 327 12.72 29.23 1.75
CA ASN A 327 12.83 30.64 2.10
C ASN A 327 11.48 31.16 2.59
N GLU A 328 11.47 31.77 3.77
CA GLU A 328 10.30 32.47 4.31
C GLU A 328 10.56 33.98 4.35
N SER A 329 9.78 34.75 3.58
CA SER A 329 9.91 36.20 3.52
C SER A 329 8.57 36.87 3.35
N GLY A 330 8.26 37.86 4.20
CA GLY A 330 7.01 38.62 4.11
C GLY A 330 5.74 37.79 4.28
N GLY A 331 5.83 36.61 4.91
CA GLY A 331 4.73 35.65 5.06
C GLY A 331 4.47 34.77 3.84
N GLN A 332 5.33 34.85 2.82
CA GLN A 332 5.36 33.95 1.67
C GLN A 332 6.44 32.88 1.88
N ARG A 333 6.14 31.64 1.47
CA ARG A 333 7.09 30.55 1.44
C ARG A 333 7.52 30.26 0.01
N ARG A 334 8.81 30.10 -0.20
CA ARG A 334 9.39 29.74 -1.50
C ARG A 334 10.28 28.54 -1.31
N LEU A 335 10.02 27.47 -2.06
CA LEU A 335 10.92 26.33 -2.15
C LEU A 335 11.74 26.50 -3.43
N VAL A 336 13.05 26.41 -3.33
CA VAL A 336 13.97 26.43 -4.47
C VAL A 336 14.62 25.06 -4.57
N VAL A 337 14.49 24.42 -5.73
CA VAL A 337 15.07 23.11 -6.06
C VAL A 337 16.00 23.31 -7.24
N LEU A 338 17.28 23.02 -7.06
CA LEU A 338 18.30 23.10 -8.11
C LEU A 338 19.09 21.79 -8.21
N ALA A 339 19.41 21.38 -9.43
CA ALA A 339 20.28 20.23 -9.73
C ALA A 339 21.31 20.57 -10.81
N ALA A 340 22.24 19.65 -11.08
CA ALA A 340 23.26 19.84 -12.13
C ALA A 340 22.73 19.50 -13.52
N SER A 341 21.92 18.45 -13.65
CA SER A 341 21.26 18.05 -14.91
C SER A 341 19.74 17.93 -14.77
N THR A 342 19.08 17.74 -15.91
CA THR A 342 17.65 17.40 -16.01
C THR A 342 17.33 16.11 -15.23
N ASP A 343 18.10 15.04 -15.46
CA ASP A 343 17.97 13.77 -14.71
C ASP A 343 18.11 13.98 -13.18
N GLY A 344 19.06 14.83 -12.78
CA GLY A 344 19.25 15.16 -11.36
C GLY A 344 18.08 15.94 -10.78
N LEU A 345 17.44 16.80 -11.57
CA LEU A 345 16.26 17.54 -11.14
C LEU A 345 15.05 16.61 -10.99
N GLU A 346 14.85 15.67 -11.92
CA GLU A 346 13.79 14.66 -11.86
C GLU A 346 13.93 13.76 -10.62
N SER A 347 15.16 13.29 -10.34
CA SER A 347 15.47 12.50 -9.14
C SER A 347 15.02 13.21 -7.84
N VAL A 348 15.22 14.51 -7.77
CA VAL A 348 14.88 15.31 -6.58
C VAL A 348 13.40 15.62 -6.49
N ILE A 349 12.73 15.78 -7.63
CA ILE A 349 11.27 15.86 -7.66
C ILE A 349 10.69 14.56 -7.12
N GLY A 350 11.20 13.40 -7.56
CA GLY A 350 10.84 12.09 -6.98
C GLY A 350 10.98 12.07 -5.45
N ARG A 351 12.11 12.56 -4.94
CA ARG A 351 12.36 12.67 -3.49
C ARG A 351 11.39 13.62 -2.77
N LEU A 352 10.91 14.68 -3.43
CA LEU A 352 9.86 15.55 -2.88
C LEU A 352 8.48 14.88 -2.89
N LEU A 353 8.22 13.98 -3.84
CA LEU A 353 7.00 13.17 -3.85
C LEU A 353 6.97 12.22 -2.66
N ASP A 354 8.11 11.62 -2.30
CA ASP A 354 8.24 10.74 -1.13
C ASP A 354 7.97 11.44 0.21
N LEU A 355 8.02 12.79 0.25
CA LEU A 355 7.61 13.58 1.42
C LEU A 355 6.08 13.64 1.60
N ILE A 356 5.29 13.09 0.68
CA ILE A 356 3.82 13.08 0.72
C ILE A 356 3.39 11.61 0.84
N PRO A 357 2.94 11.13 2.03
CA PRO A 357 2.18 11.87 3.05
C PRO A 357 2.91 12.14 4.40
N LEU A 358 4.21 12.46 4.39
CA LEU A 358 5.11 12.82 5.53
C LEU A 358 6.24 11.82 5.87
N ASP A 359 6.82 11.10 4.91
CA ASP A 359 8.00 10.27 5.20
C ASP A 359 9.32 11.04 5.09
N ALA A 360 9.46 12.09 5.90
CA ALA A 360 10.71 12.85 5.94
C ALA A 360 11.91 12.04 6.47
N SER A 361 11.66 10.99 7.26
CA SER A 361 12.69 10.07 7.73
C SER A 361 13.34 9.30 6.59
N TYR A 362 12.54 8.81 5.64
CA TYR A 362 12.99 8.09 4.46
C TYR A 362 13.50 9.04 3.38
N ALA A 363 12.66 10.00 2.96
CA ALA A 363 12.94 10.87 1.81
C ALA A 363 14.20 11.71 2.00
N LEU A 364 14.50 12.12 3.24
CA LEU A 364 15.66 12.97 3.55
C LEU A 364 16.79 12.21 4.27
N ALA A 365 16.74 10.88 4.35
CA ALA A 365 17.70 10.06 5.10
C ALA A 365 19.15 10.33 4.67
N ASP A 366 19.38 10.44 3.37
CA ASP A 366 20.71 10.62 2.75
C ASP A 366 21.05 12.09 2.47
N CYS A 367 20.19 13.02 2.89
CA CYS A 367 20.41 14.45 2.70
C CYS A 367 21.20 15.07 3.87
N LEU A 368 22.07 16.01 3.55
CA LEU A 368 22.68 16.89 4.54
C LEU A 368 21.70 18.03 4.90
N LEU A 369 21.12 17.96 6.10
CA LEU A 369 20.07 18.87 6.55
C LEU A 369 20.57 20.01 7.44
N GLN A 370 20.04 21.22 7.22
CA GLN A 370 20.17 22.38 8.11
C GLN A 370 18.89 23.22 8.06
N ASP A 371 18.05 23.17 9.10
CA ASP A 371 16.78 23.92 9.30
C ASP A 371 15.94 24.13 8.01
N ASN A 372 16.32 25.09 7.17
CA ASN A 372 15.63 25.49 5.94
C ASN A 372 16.34 25.05 4.64
N LEU A 373 17.37 24.20 4.73
CA LEU A 373 18.24 23.75 3.63
C LEU A 373 18.42 22.23 3.69
N ALA A 374 18.34 21.57 2.54
CA ALA A 374 18.78 20.20 2.34
C ALA A 374 19.69 20.11 1.11
N LEU A 375 20.79 19.36 1.24
CA LEU A 375 21.64 18.96 0.11
C LEU A 375 21.51 17.45 -0.05
N CYS A 376 20.92 17.00 -1.16
CA CYS A 376 20.54 15.60 -1.36
C CYS A 376 21.32 14.99 -2.52
N PRO A 377 21.72 13.71 -2.45
CA PRO A 377 22.27 13.02 -3.61
C PRO A 377 21.21 12.89 -4.70
N THR A 378 21.63 13.04 -5.96
CA THR A 378 20.79 12.82 -7.15
C THR A 378 20.85 11.39 -7.66
N ASP A 379 21.86 10.61 -7.23
CA ASP A 379 22.14 9.24 -7.66
C ASP A 379 22.34 9.06 -9.18
N VAL A 380 22.60 10.16 -9.89
CA VAL A 380 22.96 10.18 -11.31
C VAL A 380 24.47 9.94 -11.46
N ALA A 381 24.83 8.88 -12.18
CA ALA A 381 26.22 8.52 -12.42
C ALA A 381 26.89 9.54 -13.35
N ASP A 382 28.06 10.05 -12.93
CA ASP A 382 28.86 11.02 -13.69
C ASP A 382 28.05 12.25 -14.15
N GLU A 383 27.12 12.73 -13.31
CA GLU A 383 26.20 13.84 -13.62
C GLU A 383 26.95 15.09 -14.12
N GLU A 384 26.76 15.42 -15.40
CA GLU A 384 27.28 16.66 -15.97
C GLU A 384 26.44 17.86 -15.54
N ILE A 385 27.05 19.04 -15.56
CA ILE A 385 26.32 20.28 -15.27
C ILE A 385 25.85 20.83 -16.61
N GLU A 386 24.56 20.70 -16.86
CA GLU A 386 23.93 21.11 -18.09
C GLU A 386 23.82 22.64 -18.17
N ALA A 387 23.98 23.17 -19.39
CA ALA A 387 23.93 24.60 -19.63
C ALA A 387 22.51 25.16 -19.47
N GLU A 388 21.51 24.39 -19.90
CA GLU A 388 20.11 24.74 -19.86
C GLU A 388 19.21 23.52 -19.67
N LEU A 389 18.05 23.74 -19.08
CA LEU A 389 17.02 22.72 -18.91
C LEU A 389 16.31 22.48 -20.25
N ASP A 390 16.66 21.37 -20.92
CA ASP A 390 15.96 20.88 -22.12
C ASP A 390 15.10 19.67 -21.76
N THR A 391 13.82 19.74 -22.12
CA THR A 391 12.84 18.68 -21.84
C THR A 391 12.28 18.08 -23.14
N GLY A 392 12.91 18.41 -24.28
CA GLY A 392 12.56 17.96 -25.62
C GLY A 392 13.43 16.79 -26.08
N GLY A 393 13.00 15.55 -25.85
CA GLY A 393 13.69 14.37 -26.42
C GLY A 393 13.63 14.35 -27.96
N THR A 394 14.78 14.44 -28.63
CA THR A 394 14.93 13.96 -30.01
C THR A 394 15.13 12.46 -29.99
N SER A 395 14.16 11.71 -30.52
CA SER A 395 14.37 10.30 -30.83
C SER A 395 15.48 10.17 -31.88
N ASP A 396 16.61 9.59 -31.52
CA ASP A 396 17.68 9.25 -32.46
C ASP A 396 17.17 8.27 -33.51
N ALA A 397 16.81 8.82 -34.66
CA ALA A 397 16.55 8.11 -35.89
C ALA A 397 17.20 8.87 -37.04
N ASP A 398 18.51 8.65 -37.23
CA ASP A 398 19.21 8.89 -38.50
C ASP A 398 20.29 7.80 -38.66
N GLU A 399 20.04 6.82 -39.53
CA GLU A 399 20.62 6.73 -40.88
C GLU A 399 22.10 6.26 -40.90
N GLU A 400 22.29 4.95 -40.97
CA GLU A 400 23.42 4.35 -41.69
C GLU A 400 22.88 3.33 -42.70
N THR A 401 22.68 3.82 -43.94
CA THR A 401 22.44 2.98 -45.11
C THR A 401 23.74 2.37 -45.61
N THR A 402 23.84 1.05 -45.74
CA THR A 402 24.61 0.43 -46.84
C THR A 402 23.93 -0.83 -47.38
N ASP A 403 23.78 -0.84 -48.71
CA ASP A 403 23.18 -1.86 -49.55
C ASP A 403 23.84 -3.24 -49.48
N GLY A 404 23.03 -4.30 -49.66
CA GLY A 404 23.50 -5.62 -50.04
C GLY A 404 22.42 -6.70 -50.08
N ASP A 405 21.71 -6.82 -51.21
CA ASP A 405 20.81 -7.93 -51.57
C ASP A 405 21.39 -9.32 -51.26
N GLU A 406 20.59 -10.22 -50.65
CA GLU A 406 20.20 -11.51 -51.24
C GLU A 406 19.12 -12.21 -50.39
N GLU A 407 17.97 -12.49 -51.03
CA GLU A 407 16.89 -13.31 -50.49
C GLU A 407 17.36 -14.75 -50.18
N THR A 408 17.22 -15.17 -48.92
CA THR A 408 17.01 -16.57 -48.57
C THR A 408 15.94 -16.68 -47.50
N ALA A 409 14.94 -17.52 -47.77
CA ALA A 409 13.78 -17.79 -46.92
C ALA A 409 14.17 -18.11 -45.48
N GLU A 410 13.69 -17.29 -44.54
CA GLU A 410 13.73 -17.59 -43.10
C GLU A 410 12.58 -18.52 -42.73
N GLU A 411 12.96 -19.66 -42.18
CA GLU A 411 12.13 -20.49 -41.31
C GLU A 411 11.63 -19.63 -40.15
N THR A 412 10.35 -19.79 -39.83
CA THR A 412 9.78 -19.38 -38.54
C THR A 412 10.56 -20.08 -37.42
N VAL A 413 11.47 -19.35 -36.77
CA VAL A 413 12.07 -19.75 -35.50
C VAL A 413 11.14 -19.24 -34.41
N GLU A 414 10.60 -20.19 -33.65
CA GLU A 414 9.83 -19.96 -32.42
C GLU A 414 10.64 -19.08 -31.44
N PRO A 415 9.99 -18.20 -30.66
CA PRO A 415 10.69 -17.47 -29.60
C PRO A 415 11.33 -18.47 -28.63
N PRO A 416 12.50 -18.15 -28.04
CA PRO A 416 13.10 -19.03 -27.04
C PRO A 416 12.16 -19.08 -25.83
N LEU A 417 11.96 -20.29 -25.33
CA LEU A 417 11.43 -20.54 -24.00
C LEU A 417 12.20 -19.68 -23.00
N GLU A 418 11.47 -18.90 -22.20
CA GLU A 418 12.03 -18.24 -21.03
C GLU A 418 12.74 -19.31 -20.18
N GLU A 419 14.06 -19.21 -20.10
CA GLU A 419 14.80 -19.94 -19.09
C GLU A 419 14.43 -19.29 -17.76
N THR A 420 13.84 -20.09 -16.87
CA THR A 420 13.59 -19.74 -15.47
C THR A 420 14.83 -19.10 -14.87
N PRO A 421 14.71 -17.97 -14.16
CA PRO A 421 15.85 -17.37 -13.49
C PRO A 421 16.46 -18.41 -12.51
N PRO A 422 17.80 -18.45 -12.36
CA PRO A 422 18.41 -19.37 -11.42
C PRO A 422 17.90 -19.08 -10.00
N ALA A 423 17.49 -20.14 -9.30
CA ALA A 423 16.99 -20.09 -7.93
C ALA A 423 17.88 -19.25 -7.02
N ALA A 424 17.26 -18.39 -6.21
CA ALA A 424 17.95 -17.60 -5.19
C ALA A 424 18.71 -18.51 -4.22
N GLU A 425 19.96 -18.17 -3.89
CA GLU A 425 20.70 -18.89 -2.84
C GLU A 425 20.15 -18.51 -1.46
N ILE A 426 19.66 -19.49 -0.69
CA ILE A 426 19.24 -19.28 0.71
C ILE A 426 20.46 -18.93 1.57
N ILE A 427 20.57 -17.67 2.00
CA ILE A 427 21.64 -17.18 2.89
C ILE A 427 21.27 -17.45 4.35
N ALA A 428 21.59 -18.65 4.84
CA ALA A 428 21.40 -19.05 6.25
C ALA A 428 22.48 -20.03 6.73
N THR A 429 22.79 -19.99 8.03
CA THR A 429 23.78 -20.87 8.67
C THR A 429 23.22 -22.29 8.82
N ASP A 430 23.84 -23.24 8.15
CA ASP A 430 23.46 -24.66 8.17
C ASP A 430 23.65 -25.29 9.56
N GLN A 431 22.54 -25.78 10.14
CA GLN A 431 22.48 -26.47 11.42
C GLN A 431 22.37 -28.00 11.28
N GLY A 432 22.33 -28.52 10.05
CA GLY A 432 22.28 -29.95 9.75
C GLY A 432 20.88 -30.48 9.42
N ILE A 433 20.65 -31.76 9.70
CA ILE A 433 19.41 -32.46 9.33
C ILE A 433 18.48 -32.55 10.53
N ILE A 434 17.19 -32.28 10.33
CA ILE A 434 16.11 -32.53 11.31
C ILE A 434 15.15 -33.59 10.73
N GLY A 435 14.83 -34.61 11.53
CA GLY A 435 13.93 -35.69 11.12
C GLY A 435 12.50 -35.55 11.64
N LEU A 436 11.60 -36.39 11.14
CA LEU A 436 10.21 -36.44 11.58
C LEU A 436 10.12 -36.88 13.06
N GLY A 437 9.44 -36.08 13.89
CA GLY A 437 9.32 -36.27 15.33
C GLY A 437 10.55 -35.81 16.13
N GLU A 438 11.49 -35.10 15.51
CA GLU A 438 12.67 -34.54 16.18
C GLU A 438 12.42 -33.11 16.67
N THR A 439 13.04 -32.77 17.80
CA THR A 439 13.09 -31.42 18.37
C THR A 439 14.54 -30.98 18.49
N VAL A 440 14.84 -29.78 18.00
CA VAL A 440 16.15 -29.13 18.12
C VAL A 440 16.01 -27.89 18.98
N GLU A 441 16.88 -27.75 19.98
CA GLU A 441 16.95 -26.58 20.85
C GLU A 441 18.28 -25.85 20.61
N GLY A 442 18.23 -24.51 20.61
CA GLY A 442 19.41 -23.70 20.37
C GLY A 442 19.22 -22.23 20.74
N THR A 443 20.23 -21.43 20.44
CA THR A 443 20.18 -19.97 20.53
C THR A 443 20.49 -19.40 19.16
N LEU A 444 19.59 -18.58 18.62
CA LEU A 444 19.79 -17.81 17.39
C LEU A 444 20.55 -16.52 17.72
N PRO A 445 21.73 -16.26 17.11
CA PRO A 445 22.43 -14.98 17.26
C PRO A 445 21.65 -13.83 16.60
N ALA A 446 21.88 -12.60 17.09
CA ALA A 446 21.38 -11.38 16.46
C ALA A 446 21.82 -11.30 14.98
N ASP A 447 20.91 -10.85 14.12
CA ASP A 447 21.08 -10.72 12.67
C ASP A 447 21.49 -12.00 11.91
N GLU A 448 21.31 -13.20 12.49
CA GLU A 448 21.58 -14.48 11.83
C GLU A 448 20.30 -15.24 11.46
N LYS A 449 20.36 -16.03 10.38
CA LYS A 449 19.35 -17.03 10.01
C LYS A 449 19.92 -18.43 10.18
N TYR A 450 19.14 -19.36 10.72
CA TYR A 450 19.50 -20.78 10.79
C TYR A 450 18.70 -21.59 9.79
N ARG A 451 19.30 -22.63 9.22
CA ARG A 451 18.59 -23.57 8.35
C ARG A 451 18.84 -25.02 8.72
N TRP A 452 17.83 -25.86 8.48
CA TRP A 452 17.91 -27.32 8.60
C TRP A 452 17.44 -27.98 7.31
N THR A 453 18.02 -29.14 7.01
CA THR A 453 17.55 -29.99 5.92
C THR A 453 16.57 -31.04 6.46
N PHE A 454 15.40 -31.15 5.84
CA PHE A 454 14.40 -32.18 6.10
C PHE A 454 14.32 -33.14 4.90
N GLN A 455 14.23 -34.45 5.14
CA GLN A 455 14.28 -35.49 4.08
C GLN A 455 13.35 -36.69 4.35
N ASP A 456 12.48 -36.62 5.36
CA ASP A 456 11.67 -37.75 5.82
C ASP A 456 10.30 -37.81 5.12
N GLY A 457 10.26 -37.52 3.80
CA GLY A 457 9.08 -37.72 2.95
C GLY A 457 8.90 -39.20 2.50
N PRO A 458 7.74 -39.58 1.93
CA PRO A 458 6.53 -38.77 1.79
C PRO A 458 5.78 -38.63 3.12
N ALA A 459 5.48 -37.41 3.55
CA ALA A 459 4.78 -37.13 4.81
C ALA A 459 4.11 -35.74 4.77
N VAL A 460 3.03 -35.57 5.54
CA VAL A 460 2.48 -34.25 5.87
C VAL A 460 3.03 -33.88 7.24
N ILE A 461 3.61 -32.70 7.37
CA ILE A 461 4.30 -32.30 8.59
C ILE A 461 3.78 -30.99 9.16
N ASP A 462 3.78 -30.89 10.48
CA ASP A 462 3.69 -29.62 11.19
C ASP A 462 5.09 -29.23 11.65
N ILE A 463 5.46 -27.97 11.48
CA ILE A 463 6.72 -27.39 11.96
C ILE A 463 6.39 -26.34 13.00
N THR A 464 6.70 -26.61 14.27
CA THR A 464 6.45 -25.68 15.37
C THR A 464 7.76 -25.19 15.96
N VAL A 465 7.91 -23.87 16.11
CA VAL A 465 8.97 -23.27 16.91
C VAL A 465 8.37 -22.63 18.15
N THR A 466 9.06 -22.76 19.28
CA THR A 466 8.78 -22.00 20.49
C THR A 466 10.03 -21.20 20.86
N VAL A 467 9.86 -19.97 21.29
CA VAL A 467 10.97 -19.03 21.52
C VAL A 467 10.87 -18.33 22.87
N ASP A 468 11.92 -17.62 23.26
CA ASP A 468 11.92 -16.78 24.46
C ASP A 468 11.40 -15.36 24.21
N GLU A 469 11.18 -14.60 25.29
CA GLU A 469 10.60 -13.24 25.28
C GLU A 469 11.38 -12.17 24.47
N ASN A 470 12.52 -12.51 23.86
CA ASN A 470 13.36 -11.58 23.10
C ASN A 470 13.41 -11.89 21.60
N LEU A 471 12.89 -13.05 21.17
CA LEU A 471 12.92 -13.51 19.79
C LEU A 471 11.51 -13.49 19.21
N ASP A 472 11.38 -12.90 18.04
CA ASP A 472 10.16 -12.87 17.23
C ASP A 472 10.39 -13.73 15.98
N ALA A 473 9.89 -14.97 16.02
CA ALA A 473 10.34 -15.99 15.09
C ALA A 473 9.65 -15.84 13.74
N ILE A 474 10.42 -16.01 12.67
CA ILE A 474 9.90 -16.23 11.31
C ILE A 474 10.32 -17.63 10.89
N LEU A 475 9.36 -18.44 10.46
CA LEU A 475 9.60 -19.74 9.83
C LEU A 475 9.36 -19.66 8.32
N GLU A 476 10.26 -20.27 7.56
CA GLU A 476 10.15 -20.41 6.10
C GLU A 476 10.47 -21.87 5.72
N LEU A 477 9.68 -22.47 4.84
CA LEU A 477 9.90 -23.79 4.29
C LEU A 477 10.18 -23.67 2.78
N TYR A 478 11.28 -24.23 2.31
CA TYR A 478 11.66 -24.23 0.90
C TYR A 478 11.76 -25.66 0.36
N ASP A 479 11.46 -25.82 -0.94
CA ASP A 479 11.67 -27.06 -1.67
C ASP A 479 13.14 -27.27 -2.08
N SER A 480 13.39 -28.29 -2.90
CA SER A 480 14.75 -28.63 -3.36
C SER A 480 15.34 -27.72 -4.42
N ASP A 481 14.50 -26.93 -5.08
CA ASP A 481 14.89 -25.91 -6.04
C ASP A 481 14.98 -24.52 -5.36
N ASN A 482 14.95 -24.46 -4.00
CA ASN A 482 14.92 -23.26 -3.18
C ASN A 482 13.71 -22.34 -3.46
N ILE A 483 12.59 -22.91 -3.92
CA ILE A 483 11.32 -22.20 -4.02
C ILE A 483 10.67 -22.22 -2.63
N LEU A 484 10.24 -21.05 -2.15
CA LEU A 484 9.51 -20.94 -0.89
C LEU A 484 8.16 -21.63 -1.04
N LEU A 485 7.85 -22.58 -0.17
CA LEU A 485 6.60 -23.31 -0.12
C LEU A 485 5.62 -22.66 0.86
N GLU A 486 6.09 -22.40 2.09
CA GLU A 486 5.24 -21.88 3.17
C GLU A 486 6.05 -20.98 4.11
N THR A 487 5.36 -20.05 4.78
CA THR A 487 5.95 -19.19 5.80
C THR A 487 4.99 -18.99 6.98
N ALA A 488 5.52 -18.80 8.17
CA ALA A 488 4.75 -18.45 9.36
C ALA A 488 5.46 -17.33 10.15
N ASP A 489 4.72 -16.25 10.40
CA ASP A 489 5.10 -15.03 11.14
C ASP A 489 3.83 -14.43 11.81
N SER A 490 3.07 -15.27 12.50
CA SER A 490 1.76 -14.91 13.10
C SER A 490 1.84 -14.56 14.58
N GLY A 491 2.92 -14.93 15.26
CA GLY A 491 3.20 -14.60 16.65
C GLY A 491 3.83 -13.22 16.81
N PHE A 492 3.73 -12.67 18.02
CA PHE A 492 4.54 -11.52 18.41
C PHE A 492 5.81 -11.99 19.12
N THR A 493 6.74 -11.06 19.38
CA THR A 493 7.94 -11.34 20.17
C THR A 493 7.66 -12.15 21.45
N GLY A 494 8.23 -13.36 21.53
CA GLY A 494 8.02 -14.31 22.62
C GLY A 494 6.93 -15.35 22.41
N ASP A 495 6.15 -15.23 21.35
CA ASP A 495 5.21 -16.25 20.87
C ASP A 495 5.90 -17.16 19.83
N GLY A 496 5.42 -18.39 19.71
CA GLY A 496 6.00 -19.37 18.79
C GLY A 496 5.26 -19.44 17.46
N GLU A 497 5.97 -19.75 16.38
CA GLU A 497 5.37 -19.96 15.06
C GLU A 497 5.02 -21.42 14.79
N THR A 498 4.02 -21.63 13.94
CA THR A 498 3.70 -22.97 13.44
C THR A 498 3.29 -22.94 11.97
N ILE A 499 3.94 -23.80 11.18
CA ILE A 499 3.47 -24.24 9.86
C ILE A 499 2.69 -25.54 10.07
N ILE A 500 1.46 -25.63 9.57
CA ILE A 500 0.56 -26.78 9.74
C ILE A 500 0.31 -27.42 8.38
N GLY A 501 0.38 -28.74 8.29
CA GLY A 501 -0.11 -29.45 7.10
C GLY A 501 0.82 -29.43 5.89
N ALA A 502 2.10 -29.08 6.04
CA ALA A 502 3.03 -28.98 4.92
C ALA A 502 3.27 -30.34 4.24
N ASN A 503 2.95 -30.42 2.96
CA ASN A 503 3.08 -31.66 2.17
C ASN A 503 4.52 -31.85 1.68
N ILE A 504 5.17 -32.94 2.12
CA ILE A 504 6.53 -33.31 1.73
C ILE A 504 6.47 -34.55 0.83
N PRO A 505 6.52 -34.41 -0.50
CA PRO A 505 6.60 -35.55 -1.42
C PRO A 505 7.89 -36.40 -1.31
N ASP A 506 7.89 -37.61 -1.93
CA ASP A 506 9.04 -38.56 -1.96
C ASP A 506 10.13 -38.15 -2.97
N ASP A 507 10.25 -36.85 -3.25
CA ASP A 507 11.02 -36.34 -4.38
C ASP A 507 12.38 -35.79 -3.99
N ASN A 508 12.54 -34.96 -2.94
CA ASN A 508 13.85 -34.33 -2.66
C ASN A 508 14.09 -33.85 -1.19
N GLN A 509 15.12 -33.01 -0.99
CA GLN A 509 15.51 -32.37 0.27
C GLN A 509 14.79 -31.04 0.43
N TYR A 510 14.24 -30.78 1.60
CA TYR A 510 13.54 -29.53 1.94
C TYR A 510 14.39 -28.72 2.91
N THR A 511 14.28 -27.39 2.87
CA THR A 511 15.02 -26.50 3.75
C THR A 511 14.07 -25.73 4.65
N ILE A 512 14.19 -25.94 5.96
CA ILE A 512 13.49 -25.15 6.97
C ILE A 512 14.43 -24.04 7.41
N VAL A 513 14.01 -22.77 7.27
CA VAL A 513 14.77 -21.60 7.70
C VAL A 513 14.03 -20.92 8.85
N MET A 514 14.80 -20.48 9.84
CA MET A 514 14.31 -19.72 10.98
C MET A 514 15.13 -18.43 11.12
N SER A 515 14.44 -17.30 11.29
CA SER A 515 15.05 -16.00 11.55
C SER A 515 14.28 -15.21 12.61
N ASP A 516 14.81 -14.06 12.97
CA ASP A 516 14.17 -13.11 13.90
C ASP A 516 13.73 -11.86 13.13
N PHE A 517 12.46 -11.43 13.31
CA PHE A 517 11.90 -10.25 12.61
C PHE A 517 12.67 -8.96 12.92
N PHE A 518 13.09 -8.78 14.17
CA PHE A 518 13.78 -7.58 14.65
C PHE A 518 15.33 -7.67 14.66
N GLY A 519 15.89 -8.82 14.27
CA GLY A 519 17.33 -9.10 14.32
C GLY A 519 17.94 -9.25 15.72
N ASN A 520 17.14 -9.39 16.79
CA ASN A 520 17.59 -9.48 18.18
C ASN A 520 18.20 -10.85 18.54
N GLY A 521 17.62 -11.93 18.01
CA GLY A 521 17.96 -13.31 18.35
C GLY A 521 17.51 -13.73 19.77
N GLY A 522 17.64 -15.01 20.09
CA GLY A 522 17.17 -15.58 21.37
C GLY A 522 17.17 -17.12 21.39
N ASP A 523 16.72 -17.70 22.50
CA ASP A 523 16.61 -19.15 22.65
C ASP A 523 15.36 -19.69 21.93
N PHE A 524 15.48 -20.85 21.29
CA PHE A 524 14.39 -21.49 20.55
C PHE A 524 14.36 -23.02 20.74
N SER A 525 13.18 -23.60 20.48
CA SER A 525 12.95 -25.03 20.35
C SER A 525 12.08 -25.29 19.10
N LEU A 526 12.68 -25.85 18.06
CA LEU A 526 12.05 -26.19 16.77
C LEU A 526 11.69 -27.69 16.77
N THR A 527 10.46 -28.03 16.43
CA THR A 527 9.97 -29.41 16.37
C THR A 527 9.28 -29.67 15.04
N VAL A 528 9.54 -30.83 14.44
CA VAL A 528 8.82 -31.31 13.25
C VAL A 528 7.99 -32.54 13.64
N THR A 529 6.68 -32.54 13.39
CA THR A 529 5.78 -33.66 13.69
C THR A 529 4.99 -34.09 12.47
N GLU A 530 4.50 -35.32 12.47
CA GLU A 530 3.50 -35.78 11.48
C GLU A 530 2.20 -35.02 11.74
N SER A 531 1.68 -34.33 10.73
CA SER A 531 0.45 -33.56 10.84
C SER A 531 -0.74 -34.47 11.09
N SER A 532 -1.74 -33.97 11.82
CA SER A 532 -3.04 -34.63 11.92
C SER A 532 -3.96 -34.36 10.73
N GLU A 533 -3.57 -33.45 9.84
CA GLU A 533 -4.27 -33.15 8.59
C GLU A 533 -3.90 -34.16 7.50
N LEU A 534 -4.85 -34.51 6.63
CA LEU A 534 -4.60 -35.45 5.53
C LEU A 534 -3.78 -34.76 4.44
N PRO A 535 -2.93 -35.48 3.68
CA PRO A 535 -2.16 -34.86 2.60
C PRO A 535 -3.11 -34.25 1.58
N VAL A 536 -2.84 -33.00 1.20
CA VAL A 536 -3.35 -32.46 -0.06
C VAL A 536 -2.70 -33.30 -1.16
N GLU A 537 -3.46 -34.26 -1.69
CA GLU A 537 -3.00 -35.05 -2.84
C GLU A 537 -3.01 -34.13 -4.06
N ASP A 538 -1.81 -33.86 -4.60
CA ASP A 538 -1.61 -33.25 -5.91
C ASP A 538 -2.42 -34.04 -6.97
N GLU A 539 -3.33 -33.32 -7.63
CA GLU A 539 -4.35 -33.78 -8.57
C GLU A 539 -3.73 -34.59 -9.72
N GLY A 540 -3.84 -35.91 -9.61
CA GLY A 540 -3.18 -36.82 -10.54
C GLY A 540 -3.91 -38.11 -10.85
N GLU A 541 -5.18 -38.29 -10.49
CA GLU A 541 -6.01 -39.33 -11.08
C GLU A 541 -7.49 -39.06 -10.81
N SER A 542 -8.27 -38.87 -11.89
CA SER A 542 -9.73 -38.82 -11.88
C SER A 542 -10.32 -39.93 -10.99
N GLY A 543 -10.65 -39.57 -9.76
CA GLY A 543 -11.25 -40.44 -8.75
C GLY A 543 -12.75 -40.23 -8.76
N ASP A 544 -13.49 -41.22 -9.25
CA ASP A 544 -14.95 -41.29 -9.16
C ASP A 544 -15.41 -41.17 -7.69
N VAL A 545 -15.82 -39.98 -7.24
CA VAL A 545 -16.58 -39.80 -5.99
C VAL A 545 -18.05 -39.99 -6.32
N ASP A 546 -18.67 -41.02 -5.73
CA ASP A 546 -20.10 -41.32 -5.87
C ASP A 546 -20.90 -40.15 -5.25
N GLY A 547 -21.65 -39.39 -6.08
CA GLY A 547 -22.30 -38.13 -5.67
C GLY A 547 -23.23 -38.21 -4.45
N SER A 548 -23.60 -39.41 -4.00
CA SER A 548 -24.50 -39.60 -2.86
C SER A 548 -23.91 -39.25 -1.48
N ASP A 549 -22.60 -39.03 -1.37
CA ASP A 549 -21.95 -38.62 -0.11
C ASP A 549 -21.68 -37.10 -0.03
N THR A 550 -21.82 -36.35 -1.14
CA THR A 550 -21.64 -34.89 -1.16
C THR A 550 -22.88 -34.17 -0.60
N THR A 551 -22.65 -33.27 0.35
CA THR A 551 -23.67 -32.46 1.02
C THR A 551 -23.69 -31.05 0.45
N ILE A 552 -24.79 -30.69 -0.21
CA ILE A 552 -25.00 -29.33 -0.73
C ILE A 552 -25.89 -28.57 0.25
N PHE A 553 -25.45 -27.39 0.66
CA PHE A 553 -26.25 -26.47 1.45
C PHE A 553 -26.81 -25.38 0.56
N LEU A 554 -28.14 -25.31 0.47
CA LEU A 554 -28.86 -24.32 -0.32
C LEU A 554 -29.42 -23.25 0.62
N PHE A 555 -28.75 -22.11 0.66
CA PHE A 555 -29.18 -20.95 1.41
C PHE A 555 -30.01 -20.02 0.51
N ILE A 556 -31.29 -19.89 0.85
CA ILE A 556 -32.26 -19.06 0.12
C ILE A 556 -32.48 -17.78 0.92
N ASP A 557 -31.92 -16.70 0.39
CA ASP A 557 -31.92 -15.37 1.00
C ASP A 557 -33.07 -14.55 0.41
N ASP A 558 -34.27 -14.73 0.98
CA ASP A 558 -35.53 -14.17 0.47
C ASP A 558 -36.16 -13.10 1.38
N ASP A 559 -35.39 -12.55 2.33
CA ASP A 559 -35.89 -11.59 3.31
C ASP A 559 -35.66 -10.11 2.92
N GLY A 560 -34.96 -9.88 1.81
CA GLY A 560 -34.79 -8.57 1.17
C GLY A 560 -36.06 -8.01 0.48
N GLU A 561 -35.90 -6.86 -0.19
CA GLU A 561 -36.97 -6.24 -0.97
C GLU A 561 -37.09 -6.89 -2.36
N ALA A 562 -38.28 -7.39 -2.72
CA ALA A 562 -38.52 -7.95 -4.05
C ALA A 562 -38.34 -6.89 -5.16
N ILE A 563 -37.47 -7.17 -6.12
CA ILE A 563 -37.18 -6.28 -7.26
C ILE A 563 -38.35 -6.31 -8.27
N GLY A 564 -38.80 -7.51 -8.63
CA GLY A 564 -39.91 -7.75 -9.54
C GLY A 564 -41.08 -8.45 -8.85
N SER A 565 -41.21 -9.75 -9.10
CA SER A 565 -42.30 -10.55 -8.52
C SER A 565 -41.94 -11.25 -7.21
N GLY A 566 -40.66 -11.23 -6.81
CA GLY A 566 -40.17 -11.88 -5.59
C GLY A 566 -40.24 -13.39 -5.71
N PHE A 567 -39.20 -13.98 -6.30
CA PHE A 567 -39.05 -15.43 -6.47
C PHE A 567 -37.59 -15.83 -6.28
N THR A 568 -37.35 -17.11 -6.00
CA THR A 568 -36.01 -17.68 -5.86
C THR A 568 -35.84 -18.86 -6.80
N SER A 569 -34.61 -19.36 -6.93
CA SER A 569 -34.26 -20.53 -7.72
C SER A 569 -34.31 -21.83 -6.91
N GLN A 570 -34.84 -21.79 -5.68
CA GLN A 570 -34.96 -22.94 -4.77
C GLN A 570 -35.53 -24.19 -5.44
N ASP A 571 -36.73 -24.11 -6.03
CA ASP A 571 -37.42 -25.26 -6.65
C ASP A 571 -36.57 -25.89 -7.78
N ALA A 572 -35.81 -25.07 -8.52
CA ALA A 572 -34.94 -25.52 -9.60
C ALA A 572 -33.74 -26.30 -9.07
N PHE A 573 -33.03 -25.76 -8.08
CA PHE A 573 -31.89 -26.42 -7.45
C PHE A 573 -32.31 -27.72 -6.73
N GLU A 574 -33.37 -27.71 -5.93
CA GLU A 574 -33.87 -28.91 -5.26
C GLU A 574 -34.24 -30.03 -6.24
N THR A 575 -34.83 -29.66 -7.39
CA THR A 575 -35.22 -30.62 -8.43
C THR A 575 -34.01 -31.21 -9.16
N LEU A 576 -33.02 -30.38 -9.50
CA LEU A 576 -31.87 -30.79 -10.30
C LEU A 576 -30.80 -31.51 -9.47
N LEU A 577 -30.59 -31.11 -8.21
CA LEU A 577 -29.53 -31.65 -7.35
C LEU A 577 -30.02 -32.81 -6.48
N GLY A 578 -31.30 -32.84 -6.11
CA GLY A 578 -31.83 -33.78 -5.12
C GLY A 578 -31.87 -35.25 -5.57
N SER A 579 -31.58 -35.57 -6.83
CA SER A 579 -31.40 -36.95 -7.30
C SER A 579 -30.03 -37.51 -7.01
N ASP A 580 -29.01 -36.65 -6.99
CA ASP A 580 -27.60 -37.03 -7.04
C ASP A 580 -26.86 -36.66 -5.75
N TYR A 581 -27.33 -35.63 -5.03
CA TYR A 581 -26.66 -35.06 -3.86
C TYR A 581 -27.57 -34.99 -2.62
N SER A 582 -26.97 -34.89 -1.44
CA SER A 582 -27.69 -34.62 -0.19
C SER A 582 -27.90 -33.11 -0.02
N VAL A 583 -29.07 -32.60 -0.44
CA VAL A 583 -29.39 -31.17 -0.36
C VAL A 583 -30.09 -30.82 0.96
N THR A 584 -29.55 -29.85 1.68
CA THR A 584 -30.20 -29.20 2.83
C THR A 584 -30.55 -27.77 2.47
N THR A 585 -31.82 -27.39 2.61
CA THR A 585 -32.29 -26.04 2.28
C THR A 585 -32.57 -25.24 3.55
N TRP A 586 -32.13 -23.98 3.56
CA TRP A 586 -32.43 -22.98 4.59
C TRP A 586 -33.02 -21.76 3.92
N VAL A 587 -34.19 -21.31 4.39
CA VAL A 587 -34.89 -20.17 3.78
C VAL A 587 -35.05 -19.07 4.82
N THR A 588 -34.44 -17.91 4.62
CA THR A 588 -34.38 -16.84 5.64
C THR A 588 -35.76 -16.42 6.14
N SER A 589 -36.76 -16.30 5.26
CA SER A 589 -38.14 -15.96 5.64
C SER A 589 -38.86 -17.03 6.49
N LEU A 590 -38.37 -18.27 6.51
CA LEU A 590 -38.96 -19.39 7.23
C LEU A 590 -38.14 -19.81 8.47
N ASP A 591 -36.83 -19.88 8.32
CA ASP A 591 -35.88 -20.44 9.27
C ASP A 591 -35.16 -19.35 10.08
N GLY A 592 -35.13 -18.11 9.58
CA GLY A 592 -34.43 -16.97 10.16
C GLY A 592 -32.98 -16.85 9.68
N SER A 593 -32.21 -15.97 10.32
CA SER A 593 -30.79 -15.75 10.03
C SER A 593 -29.96 -17.04 10.15
N LEU A 594 -28.92 -17.12 9.33
CA LEU A 594 -27.96 -18.21 9.27
C LEU A 594 -27.19 -18.33 10.59
N THR A 595 -26.59 -19.50 10.83
CA THR A 595 -25.70 -19.74 11.97
C THR A 595 -24.53 -20.62 11.53
N GLU A 596 -23.32 -20.37 12.03
CA GLU A 596 -22.10 -21.12 11.68
C GLU A 596 -22.28 -22.65 11.74
N GLU A 597 -22.92 -23.17 12.80
CA GLU A 597 -23.14 -24.62 13.02
C GLU A 597 -23.82 -25.33 11.83
N VAL A 598 -24.55 -24.58 11.01
CA VAL A 598 -25.37 -25.12 9.92
C VAL A 598 -24.55 -25.30 8.64
N LEU A 599 -23.45 -24.56 8.47
CA LEU A 599 -22.56 -24.67 7.31
C LEU A 599 -21.37 -25.63 7.53
N GLU A 600 -21.13 -26.08 8.75
CA GLU A 600 -20.00 -26.96 9.11
C GLU A 600 -19.87 -28.20 8.21
N THR A 601 -20.98 -28.75 7.72
CA THR A 601 -20.99 -30.00 6.93
C THR A 601 -21.26 -29.82 5.44
N ALA A 602 -21.36 -28.59 4.94
CA ALA A 602 -21.67 -28.28 3.54
C ALA A 602 -20.46 -28.39 2.59
N ASP A 603 -20.36 -29.43 1.77
CA ASP A 603 -19.27 -29.55 0.78
C ASP A 603 -19.35 -28.46 -0.30
N LEU A 604 -20.56 -27.94 -0.56
CA LEU A 604 -20.82 -26.78 -1.42
C LEU A 604 -21.92 -25.92 -0.81
N LEU A 605 -21.71 -24.61 -0.77
CA LEU A 605 -22.73 -23.61 -0.46
C LEU A 605 -23.30 -23.02 -1.76
N ILE A 606 -24.62 -23.05 -1.90
CA ILE A 606 -25.34 -22.29 -2.93
C ILE A 606 -26.11 -21.17 -2.21
N TRP A 607 -25.69 -19.93 -2.43
CA TRP A 607 -26.35 -18.74 -1.90
C TRP A 607 -27.22 -18.11 -3.00
N ASP A 608 -28.54 -18.24 -2.85
CA ASP A 608 -29.53 -17.77 -3.82
C ASP A 608 -30.40 -16.66 -3.22
N SER A 609 -30.15 -15.43 -3.65
CA SER A 609 -30.98 -14.26 -3.32
C SER A 609 -32.19 -14.12 -4.25
N GLY A 610 -32.27 -14.91 -5.32
CA GLY A 610 -33.36 -14.83 -6.28
C GLY A 610 -33.58 -13.42 -6.83
N ASP A 611 -34.84 -12.97 -6.85
CA ASP A 611 -35.28 -11.65 -7.29
C ASP A 611 -35.50 -10.68 -6.12
N TYR A 612 -34.69 -10.84 -5.06
CA TYR A 612 -34.68 -9.95 -3.90
C TYR A 612 -33.41 -9.11 -3.88
N LEU A 613 -33.55 -7.90 -3.34
CA LEU A 613 -32.48 -6.94 -3.10
C LEU A 613 -32.39 -6.73 -1.60
N ASN A 614 -31.30 -7.15 -1.00
CA ASN A 614 -30.95 -6.75 0.35
C ASN A 614 -30.05 -5.50 0.27
N SER A 615 -30.53 -4.37 0.79
CA SER A 615 -29.78 -3.11 0.75
C SER A 615 -28.62 -3.06 1.73
N ASP A 616 -28.68 -3.85 2.80
CA ASP A 616 -27.61 -3.94 3.81
C ASP A 616 -26.43 -4.75 3.24
N GLY A 617 -26.73 -5.68 2.33
CA GLY A 617 -25.77 -6.30 1.44
C GLY A 617 -24.64 -7.03 2.15
N PHE A 618 -23.40 -6.57 1.94
CA PHE A 618 -22.24 -7.08 2.67
C PHE A 618 -22.34 -6.93 4.20
N PHE A 619 -23.10 -5.94 4.68
CA PHE A 619 -23.30 -5.69 6.12
C PHE A 619 -24.42 -6.54 6.74
N ASP A 620 -25.03 -7.46 5.97
CA ASP A 620 -26.04 -8.38 6.48
C ASP A 620 -25.43 -9.39 7.48
N GLU A 621 -26.18 -9.75 8.52
CA GLU A 621 -25.72 -10.68 9.57
C GLU A 621 -25.37 -12.07 9.00
N ASP A 622 -26.03 -12.48 7.91
CA ASP A 622 -25.80 -13.76 7.27
C ASP A 622 -24.54 -13.76 6.39
N THR A 623 -24.14 -12.60 5.84
CA THR A 623 -22.94 -12.46 5.00
C THR A 623 -21.67 -12.79 5.77
N VAL A 624 -21.56 -12.37 7.04
CA VAL A 624 -20.38 -12.65 7.88
C VAL A 624 -20.14 -14.16 8.04
N ILE A 625 -21.20 -14.94 8.24
CA ILE A 625 -21.11 -16.40 8.42
C ILE A 625 -20.68 -17.07 7.11
N ILE A 626 -21.07 -16.51 5.97
CA ILE A 626 -20.68 -17.01 4.65
C ILE A 626 -19.22 -16.66 4.34
N LEU A 627 -18.68 -15.56 4.86
CA LEU A 627 -17.25 -15.23 4.74
C LEU A 627 -16.39 -16.24 5.51
N ASP A 628 -16.77 -16.59 6.75
CA ASP A 628 -16.08 -17.64 7.51
C ASP A 628 -16.09 -18.99 6.75
N TYR A 629 -17.14 -19.25 5.97
CA TYR A 629 -17.21 -20.43 5.09
C TYR A 629 -16.22 -20.32 3.91
N ILE A 630 -16.10 -19.15 3.28
CA ILE A 630 -15.16 -18.90 2.17
C ILE A 630 -13.71 -19.00 2.68
N ASP A 631 -13.40 -18.42 3.84
CA ASP A 631 -12.07 -18.46 4.48
C ASP A 631 -11.61 -19.88 4.85
N SER A 632 -12.53 -20.84 4.86
CA SER A 632 -12.20 -22.26 5.03
C SER A 632 -11.82 -22.98 3.72
N GLY A 633 -11.67 -22.24 2.62
CA GLY A 633 -11.27 -22.76 1.31
C GLY A 633 -12.37 -23.52 0.55
N ARG A 634 -13.63 -23.41 0.98
CA ARG A 634 -14.73 -24.26 0.46
C ARG A 634 -15.46 -23.63 -0.72
N PRO A 635 -15.97 -24.45 -1.66
CA PRO A 635 -16.56 -23.93 -2.88
C PRO A 635 -17.93 -23.28 -2.64
N ILE A 636 -18.20 -22.20 -3.38
CA ILE A 636 -19.47 -21.46 -3.29
C ILE A 636 -20.03 -21.07 -4.67
N LEU A 637 -21.33 -21.21 -4.83
CA LEU A 637 -22.11 -20.64 -5.93
C LEU A 637 -23.00 -19.51 -5.40
N ILE A 638 -22.77 -18.28 -5.87
CA ILE A 638 -23.56 -17.11 -5.51
C ILE A 638 -24.46 -16.74 -6.68
N THR A 639 -25.78 -16.62 -6.45
CA THR A 639 -26.74 -16.34 -7.51
C THR A 639 -27.88 -15.39 -7.12
N GLY A 640 -28.35 -14.61 -8.08
CA GLY A 640 -29.53 -13.76 -7.93
C GLY A 640 -29.55 -12.58 -8.90
N SER A 641 -30.67 -11.87 -8.95
CA SER A 641 -30.83 -10.60 -9.67
C SER A 641 -29.89 -9.53 -9.08
N SER A 642 -29.74 -9.51 -7.76
CA SER A 642 -28.80 -8.67 -7.05
C SER A 642 -28.25 -9.48 -5.87
N PRO A 643 -27.23 -10.32 -6.08
CA PRO A 643 -26.63 -11.09 -5.01
C PRO A 643 -26.35 -10.23 -3.79
N THR A 644 -26.76 -10.72 -2.61
CA THR A 644 -26.74 -9.94 -1.36
C THR A 644 -25.36 -9.36 -1.07
N ILE A 645 -24.26 -10.05 -1.41
CA ILE A 645 -22.89 -9.53 -1.27
C ILE A 645 -22.67 -8.12 -1.85
N PHE A 646 -23.50 -7.69 -2.83
CA PHE A 646 -23.35 -6.39 -3.47
C PHE A 646 -24.14 -5.24 -2.85
N GLY A 647 -25.16 -5.50 -2.03
CA GLY A 647 -26.03 -4.44 -1.49
C GLY A 647 -26.81 -3.64 -2.56
N ASP A 648 -27.06 -2.36 -2.28
CA ASP A 648 -27.81 -1.46 -3.17
C ASP A 648 -26.95 -0.89 -4.30
N ILE A 649 -26.74 -1.71 -5.34
CA ILE A 649 -26.07 -1.30 -6.58
C ILE A 649 -27.03 -1.23 -7.78
N GLY A 650 -26.63 -0.47 -8.79
CA GLY A 650 -27.47 -0.15 -9.94
C GLY A 650 -27.95 -1.39 -10.71
N LEU A 651 -29.25 -1.48 -10.97
CA LEU A 651 -29.88 -2.53 -11.77
C LEU A 651 -30.09 -2.08 -13.22
N ALA A 652 -29.95 -3.01 -14.16
CA ALA A 652 -30.24 -2.80 -15.58
C ALA A 652 -31.00 -3.99 -16.18
N ALA A 653 -31.79 -3.73 -17.23
CA ALA A 653 -32.65 -4.73 -17.84
C ALA A 653 -31.86 -5.84 -18.56
N LEU A 654 -32.12 -7.10 -18.22
CA LEU A 654 -31.58 -8.30 -18.85
C LEU A 654 -32.70 -9.09 -19.53
N SER A 655 -32.52 -9.42 -20.81
CA SER A 655 -33.50 -10.19 -21.61
C SER A 655 -32.88 -11.36 -22.39
N ASP A 656 -31.56 -11.35 -22.54
CA ASP A 656 -30.77 -12.40 -23.18
C ASP A 656 -29.36 -12.44 -22.58
N VAL A 657 -28.74 -13.62 -22.61
CA VAL A 657 -27.34 -13.85 -22.22
C VAL A 657 -26.59 -14.51 -23.37
N ALA A 658 -25.28 -14.31 -23.44
CA ALA A 658 -24.41 -14.88 -24.46
C ALA A 658 -23.23 -15.62 -23.82
N PHE A 659 -22.96 -16.85 -24.26
CA PHE A 659 -21.79 -17.60 -23.80
C PHE A 659 -20.49 -16.96 -24.28
N THR A 660 -19.47 -16.94 -23.42
CA THR A 660 -18.13 -16.39 -23.70
C THR A 660 -17.04 -17.26 -23.06
N GLY A 661 -15.77 -16.94 -23.31
CA GLY A 661 -14.63 -17.66 -22.75
C GLY A 661 -14.26 -18.92 -23.54
N ASP A 662 -13.31 -19.69 -22.99
CA ASP A 662 -12.75 -20.90 -23.58
C ASP A 662 -12.63 -22.09 -22.61
N ASP A 663 -13.10 -21.96 -21.37
CA ASP A 663 -13.17 -23.07 -20.40
C ASP A 663 -14.06 -24.21 -20.93
N ALA A 664 -13.44 -25.36 -21.15
CA ALA A 664 -14.08 -26.51 -21.78
C ALA A 664 -15.13 -27.19 -20.90
N THR A 665 -15.04 -27.03 -19.58
CA THR A 665 -15.94 -27.63 -18.60
C THR A 665 -17.20 -26.78 -18.47
N LEU A 666 -17.05 -25.48 -18.20
CA LEU A 666 -18.17 -24.53 -18.06
C LEU A 666 -18.97 -24.38 -19.36
N LEU A 667 -18.30 -24.43 -20.51
CA LEU A 667 -18.95 -24.32 -21.83
C LEU A 667 -19.40 -25.66 -22.43
N ALA A 668 -19.26 -26.78 -21.72
CA ALA A 668 -19.64 -28.09 -22.26
C ALA A 668 -21.13 -28.10 -22.71
N GLY A 669 -21.36 -28.33 -24.00
CA GLY A 669 -22.71 -28.34 -24.58
C GLY A 669 -23.20 -27.00 -25.14
N PHE A 670 -22.43 -25.93 -24.99
CA PHE A 670 -22.71 -24.60 -25.54
C PHE A 670 -21.59 -24.13 -26.48
N ALA A 671 -21.89 -23.22 -27.40
CA ALA A 671 -20.87 -22.58 -28.23
C ALA A 671 -20.61 -21.15 -27.78
N ALA A 672 -19.34 -20.71 -27.76
CA ALA A 672 -19.01 -19.30 -27.53
C ALA A 672 -19.75 -18.40 -28.55
N GLY A 673 -20.40 -17.36 -28.06
CA GLY A 673 -21.30 -16.46 -28.80
C GLY A 673 -22.72 -16.99 -29.03
N GLU A 674 -23.06 -18.20 -28.56
CA GLU A 674 -24.44 -18.68 -28.51
C GLU A 674 -25.24 -17.83 -27.51
N THR A 675 -26.44 -17.41 -27.91
CA THR A 675 -27.29 -16.55 -27.11
C THR A 675 -28.51 -17.31 -26.59
N LEU A 676 -28.80 -17.20 -25.30
CA LEU A 676 -30.03 -17.69 -24.69
C LEU A 676 -30.98 -16.53 -24.43
N LEU A 677 -32.22 -16.66 -24.90
CA LEU A 677 -33.30 -15.71 -24.57
C LEU A 677 -33.91 -16.12 -23.23
N LEU A 678 -34.06 -15.16 -22.32
CA LEU A 678 -34.75 -15.35 -21.05
C LEU A 678 -36.28 -15.38 -21.28
N ASP A 679 -37.02 -15.94 -20.33
CA ASP A 679 -38.48 -16.05 -20.41
C ASP A 679 -39.23 -14.74 -20.11
N ASP A 680 -38.58 -13.81 -19.39
CA ASP A 680 -38.99 -12.42 -19.23
C ASP A 680 -37.78 -11.45 -19.27
N THR A 681 -38.04 -10.16 -19.07
CA THR A 681 -37.00 -9.16 -18.83
C THR A 681 -36.83 -8.93 -17.33
N TYR A 682 -35.65 -9.27 -16.83
CA TYR A 682 -35.29 -9.16 -15.41
C TYR A 682 -34.51 -7.87 -15.14
N GLN A 683 -34.61 -7.33 -13.93
CA GLN A 683 -33.75 -6.24 -13.47
C GLN A 683 -32.64 -6.89 -12.65
N VAL A 684 -31.41 -6.81 -13.16
CA VAL A 684 -30.26 -7.44 -12.50
C VAL A 684 -29.10 -6.46 -12.38
N VAL A 685 -28.23 -6.67 -11.41
CA VAL A 685 -27.04 -5.87 -11.16
C VAL A 685 -26.28 -5.58 -12.46
N SER A 686 -25.99 -4.29 -12.71
CA SER A 686 -25.11 -3.86 -13.79
C SER A 686 -23.74 -3.52 -13.25
N ALA A 687 -22.88 -4.53 -13.22
CA ALA A 687 -21.53 -4.43 -12.71
C ALA A 687 -20.51 -4.13 -13.82
N GLY A 688 -20.60 -2.94 -14.41
CA GLY A 688 -19.59 -2.48 -15.39
C GLY A 688 -18.19 -2.31 -14.78
N PHE A 689 -18.11 -2.10 -13.46
CA PHE A 689 -16.87 -1.91 -12.69
C PHE A 689 -16.18 -3.23 -12.30
N ILE A 690 -16.90 -4.35 -12.20
CA ILE A 690 -16.29 -5.66 -11.88
C ILE A 690 -15.25 -6.04 -12.93
N LEU A 691 -15.33 -5.51 -14.16
CA LEU A 691 -14.42 -5.80 -15.27
C LEU A 691 -13.06 -5.07 -15.22
N GLU A 692 -12.91 -4.03 -14.41
CA GLU A 692 -11.66 -3.25 -14.36
C GLU A 692 -10.63 -3.85 -13.39
N ASP A 693 -11.08 -4.72 -12.46
CA ASP A 693 -10.32 -5.24 -11.31
C ASP A 693 -10.36 -6.77 -11.18
N ILE A 694 -10.66 -7.50 -12.27
CA ILE A 694 -10.66 -8.96 -12.27
C ILE A 694 -9.21 -9.47 -12.15
N GLN A 695 -8.92 -10.38 -11.20
CA GLN A 695 -7.67 -11.15 -11.13
C GLN A 695 -7.34 -11.80 -12.49
N ASP A 696 -6.04 -11.95 -12.80
CA ASP A 696 -5.60 -12.63 -14.02
C ASP A 696 -6.10 -14.11 -14.13
N ASP A 697 -6.71 -14.67 -13.08
CA ASP A 697 -7.18 -16.07 -12.96
C ASP A 697 -8.71 -16.28 -13.10
N SER A 698 -9.54 -15.24 -13.18
CA SER A 698 -10.99 -15.43 -13.29
C SER A 698 -11.46 -15.68 -14.73
N THR A 699 -12.43 -16.58 -14.88
CA THR A 699 -12.93 -17.04 -16.18
C THR A 699 -14.40 -16.66 -16.39
N PRO A 700 -14.70 -15.61 -17.18
CA PRO A 700 -16.07 -15.28 -17.54
C PRO A 700 -16.63 -16.30 -18.52
N PHE A 701 -17.87 -16.77 -18.30
CA PHE A 701 -18.53 -17.74 -19.18
C PHE A 701 -19.91 -17.31 -19.68
N LEU A 702 -20.49 -16.22 -19.13
CA LEU A 702 -21.66 -15.56 -19.69
C LEU A 702 -21.52 -14.04 -19.70
N LEU A 703 -22.00 -13.42 -20.77
CA LEU A 703 -22.18 -11.98 -20.93
C LEU A 703 -23.66 -11.62 -21.08
N ARG A 704 -23.97 -10.36 -20.82
CA ARG A 704 -25.24 -9.73 -21.21
C ARG A 704 -25.37 -9.76 -22.74
N GLY A 705 -26.47 -10.32 -23.23
CA GLY A 705 -26.75 -10.44 -24.65
C GLY A 705 -27.11 -9.11 -25.31
N SER A 706 -27.13 -9.12 -26.64
CA SER A 706 -27.35 -7.91 -27.45
C SER A 706 -28.73 -7.25 -27.33
N GLY A 707 -29.72 -7.98 -26.78
CA GLY A 707 -31.05 -7.46 -26.50
C GLY A 707 -31.18 -6.75 -25.15
N SER A 708 -30.15 -6.84 -24.31
CA SER A 708 -30.14 -6.35 -22.93
C SER A 708 -29.48 -4.98 -22.78
N GLU A 709 -29.82 -4.25 -21.73
CA GLU A 709 -29.07 -3.06 -21.32
C GLU A 709 -27.67 -3.48 -20.86
N ASP A 710 -26.67 -2.65 -21.14
CA ASP A 710 -25.25 -2.92 -20.88
C ASP A 710 -24.73 -4.22 -21.51
N SER A 711 -25.19 -4.48 -22.75
CA SER A 711 -24.74 -5.61 -23.58
C SER A 711 -23.22 -5.74 -23.61
N GLY A 712 -22.74 -6.96 -23.41
CA GLY A 712 -21.30 -7.28 -23.38
C GLY A 712 -20.69 -7.31 -21.98
N ASN A 713 -21.35 -6.78 -20.95
CA ASN A 713 -20.87 -6.92 -19.57
C ASN A 713 -20.99 -8.37 -19.08
N VAL A 714 -20.11 -8.78 -18.18
CA VAL A 714 -20.14 -10.12 -17.58
C VAL A 714 -21.38 -10.29 -16.71
N ILE A 715 -22.01 -11.47 -16.80
CA ILE A 715 -23.16 -11.86 -15.97
C ILE A 715 -22.90 -13.19 -15.25
N ALA A 716 -21.90 -13.96 -15.67
CA ALA A 716 -21.38 -15.07 -14.89
C ALA A 716 -19.88 -15.28 -15.11
N LEU A 717 -19.17 -15.51 -14.01
CA LEU A 717 -17.74 -15.82 -13.98
C LEU A 717 -17.45 -16.87 -12.91
N ALA A 718 -16.33 -17.58 -13.11
CA ALA A 718 -15.77 -18.51 -12.15
C ALA A 718 -14.37 -18.03 -11.75
N SER A 719 -13.98 -18.20 -10.49
CA SER A 719 -12.69 -17.77 -9.94
C SER A 719 -12.15 -18.82 -8.99
N ILE A 720 -10.84 -18.98 -8.96
CA ILE A 720 -10.13 -19.83 -8.02
C ILE A 720 -9.20 -18.92 -7.23
N ASP A 721 -9.29 -18.92 -5.90
CA ASP A 721 -8.37 -18.19 -5.06
C ASP A 721 -7.20 -19.11 -4.66
N GLU A 722 -6.09 -18.99 -5.39
CA GLU A 722 -4.87 -19.79 -5.18
C GLU A 722 -4.20 -19.52 -3.81
N PHE A 723 -4.55 -18.43 -3.13
CA PHE A 723 -3.99 -18.06 -1.82
C PHE A 723 -4.85 -18.56 -0.64
N ASN A 724 -6.10 -18.93 -0.91
CA ASN A 724 -7.05 -19.46 0.07
C ASN A 724 -7.41 -20.92 -0.24
N ALA A 725 -6.40 -21.80 -0.27
CA ALA A 725 -6.58 -23.24 -0.48
C ALA A 725 -7.39 -23.60 -1.75
N ASP A 726 -7.13 -22.90 -2.85
CA ASP A 726 -7.83 -23.05 -4.14
C ASP A 726 -9.36 -22.84 -4.03
N GLN A 727 -9.80 -21.90 -3.16
CA GLN A 727 -11.21 -21.62 -2.94
C GLN A 727 -11.92 -21.31 -4.27
N GLN A 728 -12.93 -22.12 -4.61
CA GLN A 728 -13.62 -22.00 -5.87
C GLN A 728 -14.92 -21.22 -5.72
N THR A 729 -15.05 -20.12 -6.48
CA THR A 729 -16.26 -19.31 -6.50
C THR A 729 -16.86 -19.23 -7.89
N ILE A 730 -18.16 -19.49 -8.00
CA ILE A 730 -18.94 -19.11 -9.19
C ILE A 730 -19.91 -18.01 -8.81
N LEU A 731 -19.81 -16.88 -9.50
CA LEU A 731 -20.73 -15.77 -9.37
C LEU A 731 -21.69 -15.75 -10.56
N PHE A 732 -22.99 -15.79 -10.27
CA PHE A 732 -24.07 -15.86 -11.25
C PHE A 732 -25.06 -14.71 -11.04
N MET A 733 -24.82 -13.57 -11.70
CA MET A 733 -25.56 -12.31 -11.54
C MET A 733 -26.93 -12.30 -12.28
N LEU A 734 -27.64 -13.41 -12.20
CA LEU A 734 -29.05 -13.53 -12.53
C LEU A 734 -29.65 -14.65 -11.68
N PRO A 735 -30.98 -14.65 -11.40
CA PRO A 735 -31.61 -15.80 -10.78
C PRO A 735 -31.43 -17.01 -11.69
N PHE A 736 -30.85 -18.10 -11.19
CA PHE A 736 -30.63 -19.32 -11.97
C PHE A 736 -31.91 -19.85 -12.66
N SER A 737 -33.06 -19.71 -12.00
CA SER A 737 -34.38 -20.09 -12.53
C SER A 737 -34.87 -19.24 -13.72
N ALA A 738 -34.25 -18.09 -14.00
CA ALA A 738 -34.57 -17.25 -15.18
C ALA A 738 -34.05 -17.85 -16.50
N LEU A 739 -33.11 -18.80 -16.43
CA LEU A 739 -32.62 -19.51 -17.61
C LEU A 739 -33.70 -20.48 -18.15
N PRO A 740 -33.70 -20.81 -19.45
CA PRO A 740 -34.53 -21.89 -19.98
C PRO A 740 -34.23 -23.24 -19.30
N GLU A 741 -35.26 -24.04 -18.98
CA GLU A 741 -35.12 -25.34 -18.28
C GLU A 741 -34.06 -26.28 -18.92
N GLU A 742 -33.97 -26.30 -20.26
CA GLU A 742 -32.99 -27.13 -20.98
C GLU A 742 -31.55 -26.64 -20.74
N ALA A 743 -31.35 -25.33 -20.56
CA ALA A 743 -30.05 -24.74 -20.28
C ALA A 743 -29.67 -24.88 -18.80
N GLN A 744 -30.63 -24.76 -17.88
CA GLN A 744 -30.40 -24.95 -16.43
C GLN A 744 -29.72 -26.29 -16.14
N ALA A 745 -30.28 -27.39 -16.64
CA ALA A 745 -29.74 -28.72 -16.36
C ALA A 745 -28.30 -28.91 -16.88
N ILE A 746 -27.99 -28.40 -18.08
CA ILE A 746 -26.64 -28.50 -18.66
C ILE A 746 -25.67 -27.61 -17.89
N LEU A 747 -26.03 -26.35 -17.65
CA LEU A 747 -25.16 -25.38 -17.02
C LEU A 747 -24.86 -25.74 -15.56
N LEU A 748 -25.85 -26.22 -14.81
CA LEU A 748 -25.62 -26.69 -13.44
C LEU A 748 -24.67 -27.88 -13.42
N ASN A 749 -24.85 -28.86 -14.31
CA ASN A 749 -23.92 -30.00 -14.40
C ASN A 749 -22.49 -29.54 -14.72
N ASN A 750 -22.33 -28.54 -15.59
CA ASN A 750 -21.02 -27.98 -15.91
C ASN A 750 -20.40 -27.28 -14.69
N MET A 751 -21.17 -26.48 -13.95
CA MET A 751 -20.71 -25.81 -12.73
C MET A 751 -20.33 -26.82 -11.64
N MET A 752 -21.15 -27.86 -11.43
CA MET A 752 -20.84 -28.93 -10.48
C MET A 752 -19.55 -29.66 -10.86
N ALA A 753 -19.35 -29.96 -12.15
CA ALA A 753 -18.12 -30.59 -12.63
C ALA A 753 -16.90 -29.66 -12.50
N TRP A 754 -17.09 -28.35 -12.65
CA TRP A 754 -16.03 -27.36 -12.45
C TRP A 754 -15.60 -27.26 -10.99
N PHE A 755 -16.55 -27.39 -10.05
CA PHE A 755 -16.28 -27.55 -8.62
C PHE A 755 -15.69 -28.92 -8.23
N GLY A 756 -15.39 -29.80 -9.20
CA GLY A 756 -14.87 -31.14 -8.94
C GLY A 756 -15.90 -32.18 -8.50
N PHE A 757 -17.21 -31.86 -8.50
CA PHE A 757 -18.27 -32.81 -8.15
C PHE A 757 -18.72 -33.65 -9.35
N ALA A 758 -18.72 -34.98 -9.22
CA ALA A 758 -19.23 -35.87 -10.24
C ALA A 758 -20.77 -35.97 -10.19
N THR A 759 -21.43 -35.82 -11.35
CA THR A 759 -22.87 -36.09 -11.54
C THR A 759 -23.09 -37.53 -12.01
N SER A 760 -24.12 -38.25 -11.53
CA SER A 760 -24.35 -39.68 -11.87
C SER A 760 -24.98 -39.96 -13.24
#